data_AF-A0A2N4WSK2-F1
#
_entry.id   AF-A0A2N4WSK2-F1
#
_cell.length_a   1.000
_cell.length_b   1.000
_cell.length_c   1.000
_cell.angle_alpha   90.00
_cell.angle_beta   90.00
_cell.angle_gamma   90.00
#
_symmetry.space_group_name_H-M   'P 1'
#
loop_
_entity.id
_entity.type
_entity.pdbx_description
1 polymer ?
#
loop_
_entity_poly.entity_id
_entity_poly.type
_entity_poly.pdbx_seq_one_letter_code
_entity_poly.pdbx_strand_id
1 'polypeptide(L)'
;MRPLGVLAAIAALPGLLSAPLTAEPWQAADQGRAFHARHAADPRPLPPPAPPPAPPLVPPPRVAALVSTPAPGKLNDSTFIARPASVQPAASQPALSPQPALPHLAAVTPSTFSLAPAQRVAAANDFGSLVRGPYDRLSPGHVGVPALSDRTAVPVQEPPSAQPGGALPPIAPDASQGRTRTVALPVSAALPVAAAPKVAPQSAPAPTTPAASLPVAAPTQELGGQQQQSFDYRPGTRTFPSDDADPAFTLDDELILQLKIKGIEATDTVVAYGTRDAVYLPLGEIARVLDLAIRVSDDGNYASGWFLDETRTLTINLREQVLTTKGGERPLLPREAQAFDGELFLRSEVFGEIFPLDLQPNLRAQALYLATREPFPFEERMRREAERAQLGARDNAPDQAKWPRQETPWLAASMPLTDVEVRAVSDSPLGTRLEGDLRIGADLAFMTAQSYISATTRDGLVASLMQMGRRDADGGLLGPLAATDFQFGDVATASMPLGLRGQAGRGAYVTNRPFQNASVFEQIDLRGILPKGYEVELYRNDILVGSIAAAANDQYEFLQVPVDYGLNIFRLVFYGPQGQRREEVRRITVGDGRLAQGQLEYDVGIVQRGENLLGVRGPNFNPIEGFGSWQAAAQLSYGLSTGITAVTSLAYFQEERGDLSIATAGLRTGLGALAVRADSALGSDGSSAYGLGLGGRLLGGAFSLSHFEYGGGFRDEIRSNSRDPLRRATELDFNGSITLAAQSIPVAARIRHTAFADGRAETDAILRNSFRLPGVVLSNTLEYSRNIAPDGTRFAQLIGNFDLATFSRSQVQLRASVGYSLQQGPELTNASAQVAYQVDDRTLVSGQAFYGFKTGEFGFGASAVREFDRFTLAVDGNYAFQQKAYSIALRIGFSFGRDPLTRSAFFAPPGQASSGAVSLRAFQDKDGNGTFGAGDVPLKDAVFSVFNTTATTDAQGLAQLTRLGNGNPVAVQIDPSSLPDILLAPVSRGVEIVPRAGRFHVMDFPVVALSEIEGTITFAGTDSARGVSGLRLLLLDKEGAIAASTRTERGGTYFIEQVKPGTFKLALDPEQAARLGICMDDGAIIAVSPDGGIYTLDAVIRQCT
;
A
#
# COMPACT_ATOMS: atom_id res chain seq x y z
N MET A 1 13.24 -51.11 -19.03
CA MET A 1 13.28 -49.63 -18.92
C MET A 1 12.08 -49.02 -19.65
N ARG A 2 11.07 -48.59 -18.90
CA ARG A 2 10.03 -47.59 -19.22
C ARG A 2 9.45 -47.18 -17.85
N PRO A 3 9.09 -45.91 -17.61
CA PRO A 3 8.80 -45.43 -16.27
C PRO A 3 7.39 -45.80 -15.79
N LEU A 4 7.26 -46.08 -14.50
CA LEU A 4 5.99 -46.32 -13.80
C LEU A 4 5.78 -45.20 -12.79
N GLY A 5 4.59 -44.56 -12.84
CA GLY A 5 4.24 -43.47 -11.93
C GLY A 5 3.73 -44.00 -10.58
N VAL A 6 4.07 -43.29 -9.50
CA VAL A 6 3.51 -43.49 -8.15
C VAL A 6 3.21 -42.12 -7.56
N LEU A 7 1.95 -41.68 -7.65
CA LEU A 7 1.44 -40.49 -6.93
C LEU A 7 -0.10 -40.49 -6.88
N ALA A 8 -0.68 -41.57 -6.36
CA ALA A 8 -2.11 -41.67 -6.04
C ALA A 8 -2.39 -42.88 -5.13
N ALA A 9 -2.33 -42.73 -3.79
CA ALA A 9 -2.86 -43.72 -2.83
C ALA A 9 -2.86 -43.27 -1.34
N ILE A 10 -3.61 -42.22 -0.95
CA ILE A 10 -4.23 -42.14 0.40
C ILE A 10 -5.60 -41.45 0.29
N ALA A 11 -6.62 -42.17 -0.16
CA ALA A 11 -8.04 -41.84 0.05
C ALA A 11 -8.93 -43.07 -0.20
N ALA A 12 -9.86 -43.32 0.72
CA ALA A 12 -10.99 -44.26 0.65
C ALA A 12 -10.70 -45.79 0.55
N LEU A 13 -11.18 -46.51 1.59
CA LEU A 13 -11.47 -47.95 1.53
C LEU A 13 -12.60 -48.27 2.53
N PRO A 14 -13.79 -48.73 2.07
CA PRO A 14 -14.79 -49.33 2.94
C PRO A 14 -15.02 -50.81 2.63
N GLY A 15 -15.00 -51.63 3.70
CA GLY A 15 -15.80 -52.85 3.92
C GLY A 15 -15.85 -53.98 2.88
N LEU A 16 -15.49 -55.21 3.32
CA LEU A 16 -16.39 -56.39 3.33
C LEU A 16 -15.65 -57.65 3.83
N LEU A 17 -16.20 -58.30 4.87
CA LEU A 17 -15.92 -59.71 5.20
C LEU A 17 -17.12 -60.30 5.95
N SER A 18 -17.58 -61.46 5.46
CA SER A 18 -18.70 -62.27 5.94
C SER A 18 -18.36 -63.73 5.58
N ALA A 19 -18.65 -64.80 6.32
CA ALA A 19 -19.32 -65.05 7.61
C ALA A 19 -18.77 -66.42 8.13
N PRO A 20 -19.51 -67.34 8.76
CA PRO A 20 -20.53 -67.28 9.83
C PRO A 20 -20.20 -68.22 11.04
N LEU A 21 -20.96 -68.13 12.16
CA LEU A 21 -21.73 -69.26 12.78
C LEU A 21 -22.17 -69.03 14.25
N THR A 22 -23.50 -69.15 14.45
CA THR A 22 -24.25 -69.70 15.62
C THR A 22 -24.26 -69.06 17.03
N ALA A 23 -25.51 -68.97 17.52
CA ALA A 23 -26.01 -69.14 18.91
C ALA A 23 -26.26 -67.90 19.82
N GLU A 24 -27.55 -67.58 19.93
CA GLU A 24 -28.28 -66.89 21.03
C GLU A 24 -28.19 -67.63 22.40
N PRO A 25 -28.84 -67.15 23.50
CA PRO A 25 -29.36 -65.80 23.86
C PRO A 25 -28.92 -65.34 25.29
N TRP A 26 -29.47 -64.21 25.79
CA TRP A 26 -30.05 -63.94 27.14
C TRP A 26 -30.09 -62.40 27.34
N GLN A 27 -31.25 -61.72 27.21
CA GLN A 27 -32.38 -61.54 28.15
C GLN A 27 -32.17 -60.54 29.31
N ALA A 28 -33.00 -59.47 29.28
CA ALA A 28 -33.43 -58.59 30.38
C ALA A 28 -32.35 -57.78 31.13
N ALA A 29 -32.59 -56.64 31.79
CA ALA A 29 -33.75 -55.78 32.02
C ALA A 29 -33.20 -54.33 32.25
N ASP A 30 -33.92 -53.24 32.55
CA ASP A 30 -35.35 -52.92 32.59
C ASP A 30 -35.55 -51.38 32.45
N GLN A 31 -36.81 -50.98 32.25
CA GLN A 31 -37.51 -49.72 32.60
C GLN A 31 -36.75 -48.62 33.40
N GLY A 32 -37.02 -47.31 33.27
CA GLY A 32 -38.09 -46.47 32.65
C GLY A 32 -37.95 -45.05 33.27
N ARG A 33 -38.67 -43.95 32.98
CA ARG A 33 -39.85 -43.52 32.18
C ARG A 33 -39.52 -42.07 31.72
N ALA A 34 -39.86 -41.53 30.54
CA ALA A 34 -41.16 -41.39 29.85
C ALA A 34 -42.13 -40.36 30.49
N PHE A 35 -43.03 -39.79 29.66
CA PHE A 35 -43.95 -38.63 29.83
C PHE A 35 -43.31 -37.24 29.55
N HIS A 36 -43.90 -36.29 28.78
CA HIS A 36 -45.01 -36.23 27.80
C HIS A 36 -45.04 -34.78 27.19
N ALA A 37 -45.71 -34.38 26.10
CA ALA A 37 -46.13 -34.98 24.80
C ALA A 37 -46.85 -33.89 23.93
N ARG A 38 -47.11 -34.16 22.63
CA ARG A 38 -47.94 -33.38 21.65
C ARG A 38 -47.29 -32.12 21.02
N HIS A 39 -47.56 -31.69 19.77
CA HIS A 39 -48.49 -32.12 18.69
C HIS A 39 -47.89 -31.80 17.28
N ALA A 40 -48.25 -32.58 16.24
CA ALA A 40 -48.44 -32.27 14.77
C ALA A 40 -47.54 -31.21 14.03
N ALA A 41 -47.19 -31.32 12.74
CA ALA A 41 -47.62 -32.18 11.61
C ALA A 41 -46.48 -32.32 10.55
N ASP A 42 -46.66 -33.23 9.57
CA ASP A 42 -45.83 -33.36 8.36
C ASP A 42 -46.46 -32.51 7.22
N PRO A 43 -45.66 -31.78 6.39
CA PRO A 43 -45.43 -32.28 5.03
C PRO A 43 -44.04 -31.96 4.41
N ARG A 44 -43.45 -33.00 3.78
CA ARG A 44 -42.58 -33.02 2.58
C ARG A 44 -41.99 -31.68 2.02
N PRO A 45 -40.66 -31.57 1.83
CA PRO A 45 -40.03 -30.46 1.11
C PRO A 45 -40.15 -30.54 -0.43
N LEU A 46 -40.18 -29.36 -1.06
CA LEU A 46 -40.06 -29.14 -2.52
C LEU A 46 -38.58 -29.16 -3.00
N PRO A 47 -38.31 -29.41 -4.29
CA PRO A 47 -36.95 -29.36 -4.85
C PRO A 47 -36.47 -27.90 -5.09
N PRO A 48 -35.15 -27.64 -5.08
CA PRO A 48 -34.58 -26.31 -5.31
C PRO A 48 -34.59 -25.88 -6.80
N PRO A 49 -34.56 -24.56 -7.09
CA PRO A 49 -34.60 -24.04 -8.45
C PRO A 49 -33.26 -24.14 -9.20
N ALA A 50 -33.32 -24.19 -10.53
CA ALA A 50 -32.15 -24.27 -11.42
C ALA A 50 -31.45 -22.91 -11.64
N PRO A 51 -30.12 -22.89 -11.88
CA PRO A 51 -29.36 -21.67 -12.13
C PRO A 51 -29.55 -21.10 -13.57
N PRO A 52 -29.36 -19.79 -13.78
CA PRO A 52 -29.49 -19.14 -15.09
C PRO A 52 -28.28 -19.41 -16.03
N PRO A 53 -28.45 -19.24 -17.36
CA PRO A 53 -27.42 -19.55 -18.36
C PRO A 53 -26.34 -18.47 -18.50
N ALA A 54 -25.15 -18.87 -18.96
CA ALA A 54 -23.99 -18.00 -19.14
C ALA A 54 -23.99 -17.25 -20.49
N PRO A 55 -23.42 -16.02 -20.57
CA PRO A 55 -23.29 -15.26 -21.82
C PRO A 55 -22.12 -15.74 -22.70
N PRO A 56 -22.12 -15.42 -24.02
CA PRO A 56 -21.18 -15.97 -25.00
C PRO A 56 -19.80 -15.29 -25.01
N LEU A 57 -18.80 -16.04 -25.47
CA LEU A 57 -17.39 -15.62 -25.60
C LEU A 57 -17.13 -14.82 -26.89
N VAL A 58 -16.35 -13.74 -26.77
CA VAL A 58 -15.79 -12.97 -27.90
C VAL A 58 -14.27 -13.17 -27.95
N PRO A 59 -13.65 -13.47 -29.11
CA PRO A 59 -12.21 -13.73 -29.23
C PRO A 59 -11.38 -12.43 -29.29
N PRO A 60 -10.11 -12.45 -28.83
CA PRO A 60 -9.23 -11.27 -28.87
C PRO A 60 -8.60 -11.02 -30.25
N PRO A 61 -8.36 -9.76 -30.65
CA PRO A 61 -7.76 -9.42 -31.93
C PRO A 61 -6.22 -9.57 -31.94
N ARG A 62 -5.68 -9.92 -33.11
CA ARG A 62 -4.23 -9.87 -33.43
C ARG A 62 -3.83 -8.46 -33.85
N VAL A 63 -2.60 -8.04 -33.55
CA VAL A 63 -1.94 -6.88 -34.20
C VAL A 63 -0.50 -7.23 -34.58
N ALA A 64 -0.05 -6.72 -35.73
CA ALA A 64 1.27 -6.95 -36.34
C ALA A 64 2.25 -5.78 -36.10
N ALA A 65 3.48 -5.90 -36.61
CA ALA A 65 4.62 -5.04 -36.32
C ALA A 65 4.84 -3.86 -37.31
N LEU A 66 5.94 -3.10 -37.09
CA LEU A 66 6.58 -2.00 -37.88
C LEU A 66 6.22 -0.56 -37.45
N VAL A 67 7.08 0.48 -37.56
CA VAL A 67 8.56 0.65 -37.43
C VAL A 67 8.94 2.17 -37.41
N SER A 68 10.12 2.53 -36.86
CA SER A 68 10.95 3.77 -37.07
C SER A 68 10.48 5.22 -36.67
N THR A 69 11.20 5.82 -35.70
CA THR A 69 11.93 7.16 -35.66
C THR A 69 11.26 8.48 -36.13
N PRO A 70 11.61 9.70 -35.60
CA PRO A 70 12.98 10.17 -35.25
C PRO A 70 13.15 11.07 -34.00
N ALA A 71 14.24 11.85 -33.96
CA ALA A 71 14.99 12.35 -32.79
C ALA A 71 14.75 13.86 -32.41
N PRO A 72 15.36 14.42 -31.32
CA PRO A 72 14.84 15.59 -30.59
C PRO A 72 15.58 16.94 -30.79
N GLY A 73 14.99 18.03 -30.27
CA GLY A 73 15.53 19.41 -30.32
C GLY A 73 15.45 20.24 -29.02
N LYS A 74 16.54 20.20 -28.25
CA LYS A 74 17.25 21.26 -27.45
C LYS A 74 16.59 22.60 -26.97
N LEU A 75 17.11 23.04 -25.79
CA LEU A 75 17.24 24.43 -25.21
C LEU A 75 15.98 25.00 -24.50
N ASN A 76 16.05 25.77 -23.38
CA ASN A 76 17.18 26.17 -22.51
C ASN A 76 16.71 26.62 -21.10
N ASP A 77 17.57 26.54 -20.09
CA ASP A 77 17.42 27.19 -18.77
C ASP A 77 17.88 28.67 -18.78
N SER A 78 17.42 29.50 -17.82
CA SER A 78 18.33 30.14 -16.84
C SER A 78 17.67 31.10 -15.81
N THR A 79 18.24 31.06 -14.61
CA THR A 79 17.95 31.85 -13.39
C THR A 79 18.52 33.27 -13.39
N PHE A 80 18.15 34.12 -12.40
CA PHE A 80 19.00 35.23 -11.95
C PHE A 80 19.14 35.35 -10.41
N ILE A 81 20.21 36.03 -10.00
CA ILE A 81 20.87 35.99 -8.67
C ILE A 81 20.87 37.38 -8.01
N ALA A 82 20.77 37.48 -6.68
CA ALA A 82 21.50 38.50 -5.89
C ALA A 82 21.58 38.23 -4.36
N ARG A 83 22.80 38.34 -3.83
CA ARG A 83 23.24 38.65 -2.44
C ARG A 83 24.40 39.66 -2.61
N PRO A 84 24.86 40.47 -1.63
CA PRO A 84 25.10 40.06 -0.23
C PRO A 84 24.93 41.16 0.86
N ALA A 85 25.14 40.80 2.14
CA ALA A 85 26.09 41.46 3.07
C ALA A 85 25.94 40.92 4.51
N SER A 86 27.05 40.91 5.25
CA SER A 86 27.21 40.43 6.63
C SER A 86 27.26 41.57 7.65
N VAL A 87 26.87 41.33 8.92
CA VAL A 87 27.52 41.90 10.13
C VAL A 87 27.06 41.12 11.39
N GLN A 88 28.00 40.85 12.30
CA GLN A 88 27.85 40.54 13.73
C GLN A 88 28.60 41.68 14.48
N PRO A 89 28.39 41.99 15.79
CA PRO A 89 28.30 40.99 16.87
C PRO A 89 27.49 41.39 18.15
N ALA A 90 27.71 40.58 19.20
CA ALA A 90 27.69 40.93 20.64
C ALA A 90 26.37 40.91 21.43
N ALA A 91 26.52 40.74 22.75
CA ALA A 91 25.51 40.27 23.69
C ALA A 91 25.23 41.26 24.83
N SER A 92 24.11 41.10 25.54
CA SER A 92 23.95 41.47 26.96
C SER A 92 22.67 40.88 27.57
N GLN A 93 22.74 40.45 28.83
CA GLN A 93 21.58 40.28 29.70
C GLN A 93 21.21 41.65 30.31
N PRO A 94 20.00 41.82 30.87
CA PRO A 94 19.95 41.70 32.34
C PRO A 94 18.69 40.99 32.87
N ALA A 95 18.75 40.55 34.12
CA ALA A 95 17.61 40.06 34.90
C ALA A 95 16.99 41.18 35.76
N LEU A 96 15.71 41.07 36.11
CA LEU A 96 15.16 41.55 37.39
C LEU A 96 13.72 41.03 37.62
N SER A 97 13.44 40.53 38.82
CA SER A 97 12.10 40.21 39.33
C SER A 97 11.44 41.45 39.95
N PRO A 98 10.12 41.43 40.22
CA PRO A 98 9.70 41.20 41.60
C PRO A 98 8.40 40.39 41.80
N GLN A 99 8.18 39.95 43.04
CA GLN A 99 6.97 39.27 43.55
C GLN A 99 6.11 40.29 44.34
N PRO A 100 4.82 40.03 44.66
CA PRO A 100 4.54 39.52 46.01
C PRO A 100 3.25 38.67 46.24
N ALA A 101 3.30 37.88 47.33
CA ALA A 101 2.24 37.52 48.30
C ALA A 101 1.08 36.52 47.98
N LEU A 102 0.80 35.69 49.01
CA LEU A 102 -0.26 34.69 49.18
C LEU A 102 -1.35 35.20 50.16
N PRO A 103 -2.46 34.45 50.39
CA PRO A 103 -2.48 33.56 51.58
C PRO A 103 -3.23 32.21 51.44
N HIS A 104 -2.70 31.17 52.11
CA HIS A 104 -3.35 30.13 52.99
C HIS A 104 -4.80 29.64 52.74
N LEU A 105 -5.24 28.38 52.97
CA LEU A 105 -4.80 27.14 53.68
C LEU A 105 -5.68 25.98 53.11
N ALA A 106 -5.57 24.66 53.35
CA ALA A 106 -4.77 23.80 54.24
C ALA A 106 -4.38 22.46 53.54
N ALA A 107 -4.30 21.31 54.24
CA ALA A 107 -3.90 20.01 53.68
C ALA A 107 -4.49 18.78 54.40
N VAL A 108 -4.53 17.62 53.71
CA VAL A 108 -4.45 16.25 54.27
C VAL A 108 -3.59 15.39 53.32
N THR A 109 -2.78 14.47 53.88
CA THR A 109 -1.73 13.68 53.18
C THR A 109 -2.19 12.29 52.70
N PRO A 110 -1.36 11.60 51.89
CA PRO A 110 -0.70 10.40 52.43
C PRO A 110 0.81 10.30 52.14
N SER A 111 1.44 9.26 52.73
CA SER A 111 2.87 9.13 53.02
C SER A 111 3.76 8.50 51.93
N THR A 112 5.03 8.92 51.89
CA THR A 112 6.13 8.31 51.11
C THR A 112 7.17 7.64 52.02
N PHE A 113 7.84 6.60 51.51
CA PHE A 113 9.05 6.01 52.12
C PHE A 113 10.30 6.45 51.35
N SER A 114 11.42 6.60 52.07
CA SER A 114 12.69 7.14 51.56
C SER A 114 13.86 6.22 51.91
N LEU A 115 14.87 6.15 51.04
CA LEU A 115 16.20 5.62 51.34
C LEU A 115 17.27 6.55 50.74
N ALA A 116 18.30 6.85 51.52
CA ALA A 116 19.31 7.87 51.25
C ALA A 116 20.68 7.26 50.83
N PRO A 117 21.61 8.05 50.24
CA PRO A 117 22.82 7.52 49.60
C PRO A 117 24.13 7.74 50.40
N ALA A 118 25.16 6.95 50.08
CA ALA A 118 26.57 7.14 50.42
C ALA A 118 27.44 6.28 49.47
N GLN A 119 28.71 6.55 49.14
CA GLN A 119 29.56 7.76 49.17
C GLN A 119 30.72 7.51 48.18
N ARG A 120 31.35 8.55 47.60
CA ARG A 120 32.56 8.40 46.76
C ARG A 120 33.84 8.56 47.58
N VAL A 121 34.88 7.75 47.27
CA VAL A 121 36.30 8.06 47.52
C VAL A 121 37.10 7.63 46.28
N ALA A 122 38.18 8.35 45.97
CA ALA A 122 39.06 8.08 44.82
C ALA A 122 40.54 8.03 45.28
N ALA A 123 41.37 7.24 44.59
CA ALA A 123 42.84 7.28 44.64
C ALA A 123 43.44 6.60 43.38
N ALA A 124 44.72 6.84 43.12
CA ALA A 124 45.40 6.60 41.83
C ALA A 124 46.47 5.48 41.86
N ASN A 125 47.10 5.27 40.69
CA ASN A 125 48.26 4.45 40.34
C ASN A 125 49.26 4.12 41.46
N ASP A 126 49.83 2.88 41.49
CA ASP A 126 51.18 2.63 40.94
C ASP A 126 51.60 1.13 40.87
N PHE A 127 52.79 0.88 40.31
CA PHE A 127 53.44 -0.40 39.96
C PHE A 127 53.62 -1.46 41.10
N GLY A 128 53.73 -2.75 40.72
CA GLY A 128 54.40 -3.76 41.57
C GLY A 128 54.26 -5.22 41.10
N SER A 129 55.35 -5.85 40.65
CA SER A 129 55.40 -7.28 40.27
C SER A 129 55.81 -8.20 41.44
N LEU A 130 55.32 -9.47 41.45
CA LEU A 130 56.12 -10.73 41.59
C LEU A 130 55.30 -11.99 41.99
N VAL A 131 55.14 -12.92 41.03
CA VAL A 131 55.43 -14.37 41.10
C VAL A 131 55.06 -15.19 42.37
N ARG A 132 54.11 -16.15 42.26
CA ARG A 132 54.33 -17.62 42.38
C ARG A 132 53.03 -18.47 42.30
N GLY A 133 52.99 -19.42 41.35
CA GLY A 133 52.61 -20.84 41.60
C GLY A 133 51.11 -21.24 41.65
N PRO A 134 50.69 -22.35 41.00
CA PRO A 134 49.28 -22.78 40.92
C PRO A 134 48.95 -24.00 41.81
N TYR A 135 47.65 -24.29 42.02
CA TYR A 135 47.09 -25.66 42.06
C TYR A 135 45.55 -25.69 41.89
N ASP A 136 45.10 -26.55 40.97
CA ASP A 136 43.83 -27.26 40.76
C ASP A 136 42.45 -26.69 41.14
N ARG A 137 41.55 -26.73 40.13
CA ARG A 137 40.11 -27.00 40.31
C ARG A 137 39.75 -28.33 39.63
N LEU A 138 39.18 -29.24 40.41
CA LEU A 138 38.66 -30.53 39.92
C LEU A 138 37.27 -30.39 39.29
N SER A 139 37.03 -31.13 38.22
CA SER A 139 35.73 -31.30 37.57
C SER A 139 35.19 -32.73 37.77
N PRO A 140 33.89 -32.91 38.05
CA PRO A 140 33.15 -34.13 37.71
C PRO A 140 32.28 -33.88 36.46
N GLY A 141 32.11 -34.78 35.48
CA GLY A 141 32.61 -36.15 35.29
C GLY A 141 31.53 -37.05 34.69
N HIS A 142 31.92 -38.15 34.01
CA HIS A 142 31.10 -39.24 33.40
C HIS A 142 30.61 -39.00 31.95
N VAL A 143 30.59 -39.99 31.04
CA VAL A 143 31.17 -41.37 31.03
C VAL A 143 31.44 -41.79 29.57
N GLY A 144 32.42 -42.65 29.31
CA GLY A 144 32.70 -43.23 27.99
C GLY A 144 32.75 -44.76 28.00
N VAL A 145 32.78 -45.38 26.80
CA VAL A 145 32.91 -46.84 26.57
C VAL A 145 33.92 -47.04 25.41
N PRO A 146 34.79 -48.07 25.43
CA PRO A 146 36.21 -47.86 25.12
C PRO A 146 36.73 -48.36 23.76
N ALA A 147 37.98 -48.02 23.47
CA ALA A 147 38.79 -48.55 22.37
C ALA A 147 39.82 -49.59 22.82
N LEU A 148 40.31 -50.39 21.87
CA LEU A 148 41.51 -51.24 21.93
C LEU A 148 42.49 -50.68 20.88
N SER A 149 43.63 -50.11 21.26
CA SER A 149 44.95 -50.78 21.42
C SER A 149 45.53 -51.29 20.08
N ASP A 150 46.76 -51.03 19.63
CA ASP A 150 47.96 -50.44 20.26
C ASP A 150 49.05 -50.18 19.15
N ARG A 151 50.20 -49.58 19.53
CA ARG A 151 51.56 -49.70 18.90
C ARG A 151 52.13 -48.71 17.87
N THR A 152 52.98 -47.83 18.43
CA THR A 152 54.41 -47.56 18.08
C THR A 152 54.85 -47.04 16.69
N ALA A 153 55.71 -46.03 16.72
CA ALA A 153 56.44 -45.44 15.58
C ALA A 153 57.86 -46.02 15.38
N VAL A 154 58.44 -45.80 14.18
CA VAL A 154 59.88 -45.55 13.86
C VAL A 154 60.02 -45.29 12.33
N PRO A 155 61.04 -44.56 11.81
CA PRO A 155 60.92 -43.76 10.57
C PRO A 155 61.90 -44.08 9.40
N VAL A 156 61.92 -43.18 8.41
CA VAL A 156 62.96 -42.91 7.35
C VAL A 156 62.83 -43.66 6.00
N GLN A 157 62.64 -42.92 4.89
CA GLN A 157 63.54 -42.86 3.70
C GLN A 157 63.02 -41.99 2.54
N GLU A 158 63.95 -41.41 1.78
CA GLU A 158 63.83 -40.60 0.55
C GLU A 158 65.11 -40.85 -0.30
N PRO A 159 65.21 -40.51 -1.60
CA PRO A 159 64.44 -40.87 -2.80
C PRO A 159 65.24 -41.86 -3.71
N PRO A 160 64.93 -42.04 -5.01
CA PRO A 160 65.59 -41.21 -6.04
C PRO A 160 64.78 -40.87 -7.32
N SER A 161 65.38 -40.01 -8.14
CA SER A 161 64.87 -39.37 -9.37
C SER A 161 64.99 -40.19 -10.68
N ALA A 162 64.15 -39.88 -11.69
CA ALA A 162 64.45 -40.12 -13.11
C ALA A 162 63.79 -39.10 -14.07
N GLN A 163 64.59 -38.53 -14.97
CA GLN A 163 64.27 -37.79 -16.21
C GLN A 163 65.05 -38.49 -17.35
N PRO A 164 64.70 -38.41 -18.67
CA PRO A 164 65.06 -37.21 -19.48
C PRO A 164 64.31 -36.93 -20.83
N GLY A 165 64.46 -35.70 -21.34
CA GLY A 165 64.55 -35.33 -22.79
C GLY A 165 63.24 -35.13 -23.59
N GLY A 166 63.13 -34.17 -24.53
CA GLY A 166 64.05 -33.07 -24.90
C GLY A 166 63.72 -32.36 -26.24
N ALA A 167 64.36 -31.19 -26.46
CA ALA A 167 64.54 -30.43 -27.73
C ALA A 167 63.48 -29.38 -28.22
N LEU A 168 64.02 -28.39 -28.95
CA LEU A 168 63.55 -27.05 -29.39
C LEU A 168 63.95 -26.86 -30.89
N PRO A 169 63.99 -25.64 -31.50
CA PRO A 169 62.98 -24.61 -31.88
C PRO A 169 63.08 -24.33 -33.42
N PRO A 170 63.04 -23.12 -34.03
CA PRO A 170 62.50 -21.77 -33.70
C PRO A 170 61.66 -21.10 -34.83
N ILE A 171 61.17 -19.85 -34.60
CA ILE A 171 61.44 -18.62 -35.41
C ILE A 171 60.65 -17.43 -34.82
N ALA A 172 61.27 -16.24 -34.80
CA ALA A 172 60.66 -14.94 -34.46
C ALA A 172 60.88 -13.95 -35.64
N PRO A 173 60.26 -12.74 -35.65
CA PRO A 173 60.92 -11.60 -34.99
C PRO A 173 60.02 -10.50 -34.37
N ASP A 174 60.57 -9.86 -33.33
CA ASP A 174 60.68 -8.40 -33.01
C ASP A 174 59.95 -7.34 -33.88
N ALA A 175 59.54 -6.14 -33.40
CA ALA A 175 59.69 -5.41 -32.10
C ALA A 175 58.57 -4.30 -32.01
N SER A 176 58.59 -3.18 -31.25
CA SER A 176 59.56 -2.50 -30.35
C SER A 176 58.92 -1.48 -29.35
N GLN A 177 59.56 -1.34 -28.18
CA GLN A 177 59.82 -0.15 -27.30
C GLN A 177 58.81 1.02 -27.11
N GLY A 178 58.67 1.63 -25.91
CA GLY A 178 59.26 1.28 -24.59
C GLY A 178 59.23 2.38 -23.50
N ARG A 179 60.00 2.14 -22.42
CA ARG A 179 60.52 3.06 -21.36
C ARG A 179 59.59 3.74 -20.32
N THR A 180 59.55 3.10 -19.13
CA THR A 180 59.92 3.64 -17.79
C THR A 180 59.49 5.06 -17.34
N ARG A 181 58.75 5.13 -16.21
CA ARG A 181 59.32 5.51 -14.88
C ARG A 181 58.32 5.38 -13.72
N THR A 182 58.86 5.10 -12.53
CA THR A 182 58.20 5.08 -11.20
C THR A 182 58.01 6.51 -10.65
N VAL A 183 56.97 6.75 -9.84
CA VAL A 183 57.00 7.42 -8.49
C VAL A 183 55.57 7.77 -8.01
N ALA A 184 55.39 7.83 -6.68
CA ALA A 184 54.16 7.98 -5.92
C ALA A 184 53.36 9.29 -6.12
N LEU A 185 52.09 9.25 -5.67
CA LEU A 185 51.19 10.39 -5.50
C LEU A 185 50.97 10.71 -4.01
N PRO A 186 51.04 11.99 -3.62
CA PRO A 186 50.36 12.52 -2.44
C PRO A 186 49.35 13.63 -2.79
N VAL A 187 48.11 13.45 -2.32
CA VAL A 187 47.16 14.42 -1.70
C VAL A 187 47.20 15.92 -2.06
N SER A 188 45.99 16.44 -2.38
CA SER A 188 45.46 17.82 -2.25
C SER A 188 45.70 18.91 -3.31
N ALA A 189 44.58 19.44 -3.86
CA ALA A 189 44.09 20.84 -3.73
C ALA A 189 43.52 21.50 -5.02
N ALA A 190 42.27 21.99 -4.88
CA ALA A 190 41.68 23.23 -5.43
C ALA A 190 41.56 23.55 -6.96
N LEU A 191 40.55 24.37 -7.26
CA LEU A 191 40.05 24.85 -8.58
C LEU A 191 40.99 25.85 -9.28
N PRO A 192 40.76 26.12 -10.59
CA PRO A 192 40.19 27.43 -10.94
C PRO A 192 39.12 27.44 -12.06
N VAL A 193 38.43 28.57 -12.20
CA VAL A 193 37.41 28.91 -13.21
C VAL A 193 37.91 30.05 -14.11
N ALA A 194 37.49 30.09 -15.39
CA ALA A 194 37.72 31.21 -16.31
C ALA A 194 36.45 31.55 -17.11
N ALA A 195 36.32 32.80 -17.57
CA ALA A 195 35.04 33.41 -18.03
C ALA A 195 35.10 34.01 -19.45
N ALA A 196 33.93 34.41 -19.98
CA ALA A 196 33.72 35.06 -21.28
C ALA A 196 32.69 36.24 -21.20
N PRO A 197 32.61 37.18 -22.18
CA PRO A 197 32.21 38.58 -21.93
C PRO A 197 30.77 39.02 -22.32
N LYS A 198 30.44 40.28 -21.96
CA LYS A 198 29.13 40.98 -22.13
C LYS A 198 29.01 41.81 -23.44
N VAL A 199 27.78 41.98 -23.95
CA VAL A 199 27.29 43.15 -24.75
C VAL A 199 25.81 43.46 -24.38
N ALA A 200 25.30 44.66 -24.71
CA ALA A 200 24.14 45.37 -24.13
C ALA A 200 22.75 45.15 -24.80
N PRO A 201 21.63 45.56 -24.16
CA PRO A 201 20.26 45.42 -24.68
C PRO A 201 19.70 46.68 -25.41
N GLN A 202 18.65 46.50 -26.22
CA GLN A 202 17.82 47.57 -26.80
C GLN A 202 16.32 47.29 -26.64
N SER A 203 15.50 48.35 -26.71
CA SER A 203 14.09 48.43 -26.29
C SER A 203 13.06 48.12 -27.38
N ALA A 204 11.87 47.68 -26.97
CA ALA A 204 10.68 47.56 -27.83
C ALA A 204 9.78 48.81 -27.74
N PRO A 205 9.11 49.24 -28.83
CA PRO A 205 8.22 50.40 -28.85
C PRO A 205 6.73 50.06 -28.63
N ALA A 206 5.95 51.04 -28.19
CA ALA A 206 4.48 51.00 -28.10
C ALA A 206 3.82 51.61 -29.35
N PRO A 207 2.53 51.32 -29.62
CA PRO A 207 1.68 52.11 -30.52
C PRO A 207 0.54 52.85 -29.79
N THR A 208 0.13 53.98 -30.37
CA THR A 208 -0.82 54.98 -29.84
C THR A 208 -2.15 55.02 -30.59
N THR A 209 -3.24 55.38 -29.90
CA THR A 209 -4.54 55.77 -30.48
C THR A 209 -4.52 57.13 -31.21
N PRO A 210 -5.42 57.34 -32.19
CA PRO A 210 -6.43 58.42 -32.12
C PRO A 210 -7.83 57.96 -32.65
N ALA A 211 -8.96 58.20 -32.00
CA ALA A 211 -9.71 59.47 -31.77
C ALA A 211 -10.49 60.01 -33.00
N ALA A 212 -11.84 60.15 -32.91
CA ALA A 212 -12.60 61.40 -33.17
C ALA A 212 -14.15 61.28 -33.22
N SER A 213 -14.81 62.37 -32.76
CA SER A 213 -16.13 62.94 -33.15
C SER A 213 -17.49 62.33 -32.71
N LEU A 214 -18.13 63.09 -31.79
CA LEU A 214 -19.57 63.34 -31.56
C LEU A 214 -20.19 64.16 -32.75
N PRO A 215 -21.54 64.32 -32.97
CA PRO A 215 -22.47 64.93 -31.98
C PRO A 215 -24.01 64.65 -32.01
N VAL A 216 -24.61 64.77 -30.81
CA VAL A 216 -25.83 65.53 -30.42
C VAL A 216 -27.06 65.59 -31.35
N ALA A 217 -28.21 65.11 -30.87
CA ALA A 217 -29.49 65.84 -30.85
C ALA A 217 -30.53 65.25 -29.87
N ALA A 218 -31.23 66.12 -29.14
CA ALA A 218 -32.48 65.91 -28.37
C ALA A 218 -33.38 67.15 -28.63
N PRO A 219 -34.56 67.40 -28.01
CA PRO A 219 -35.31 66.63 -27.00
C PRO A 219 -36.86 66.62 -27.21
N THR A 220 -37.62 66.31 -26.12
CA THR A 220 -39.06 66.62 -25.86
C THR A 220 -40.12 65.86 -26.67
N GLN A 221 -41.31 65.54 -26.12
CA GLN A 221 -42.06 66.23 -25.05
C GLN A 221 -42.87 65.27 -24.12
N GLU A 222 -43.38 65.81 -23.01
CA GLU A 222 -43.94 65.12 -21.85
C GLU A 222 -45.45 64.80 -21.89
N LEU A 223 -45.90 63.98 -20.92
CA LEU A 223 -47.08 64.10 -20.04
C LEU A 223 -48.07 62.92 -20.05
N GLY A 224 -48.43 62.47 -18.83
CA GLY A 224 -49.58 61.60 -18.58
C GLY A 224 -49.33 60.46 -17.61
N GLY A 225 -49.25 60.73 -16.31
CA GLY A 225 -49.24 59.66 -15.30
C GLY A 225 -50.66 59.36 -14.80
N GLN A 226 -51.01 58.09 -14.60
CA GLN A 226 -51.95 57.64 -13.56
C GLN A 226 -51.74 56.16 -13.17
N GLN A 227 -51.75 55.95 -11.85
CA GLN A 227 -52.33 54.82 -11.10
C GLN A 227 -51.85 53.38 -11.35
N GLN A 228 -51.54 52.71 -10.23
CA GLN A 228 -51.29 51.27 -10.15
C GLN A 228 -52.49 50.47 -10.66
N GLN A 229 -52.25 49.61 -11.65
CA GLN A 229 -53.07 48.43 -11.89
C GLN A 229 -52.39 47.23 -11.22
N SER A 230 -53.19 46.42 -10.52
CA SER A 230 -52.75 45.16 -9.93
C SER A 230 -52.46 44.15 -11.04
N PHE A 231 -51.21 43.68 -11.15
CA PHE A 231 -50.89 42.54 -11.99
C PHE A 231 -51.45 41.25 -11.38
N ASP A 232 -52.33 40.58 -12.11
CA ASP A 232 -52.79 39.22 -11.80
C ASP A 232 -51.70 38.22 -12.21
N TYR A 233 -51.07 37.57 -11.25
CA TYR A 233 -49.99 36.60 -11.49
C TYR A 233 -50.56 35.23 -11.90
N ARG A 234 -51.21 35.20 -13.07
CA ARG A 234 -51.65 33.97 -13.74
C ARG A 234 -50.90 33.80 -15.06
N PRO A 235 -50.21 32.67 -15.30
CA PRO A 235 -49.57 32.43 -16.58
C PRO A 235 -50.60 32.30 -17.71
N GLY A 236 -50.39 33.06 -18.79
CA GLY A 236 -50.95 32.78 -20.12
C GLY A 236 -52.37 33.27 -20.41
N THR A 237 -52.48 34.30 -21.26
CA THR A 237 -53.60 34.41 -22.22
C THR A 237 -53.17 34.94 -23.59
N ARG A 238 -53.21 34.04 -24.57
CA ARG A 238 -53.55 34.26 -26.00
C ARG A 238 -52.68 35.19 -26.87
N THR A 239 -52.04 34.57 -27.86
CA THR A 239 -51.63 35.20 -29.13
C THR A 239 -52.06 34.35 -30.33
N PHE A 240 -53.36 34.40 -30.70
CA PHE A 240 -53.85 33.88 -32.00
C PHE A 240 -55.11 34.64 -32.46
N PRO A 241 -55.18 35.03 -33.74
CA PRO A 241 -56.41 35.18 -34.49
C PRO A 241 -56.73 33.93 -35.32
N SER A 242 -58.01 33.50 -35.30
CA SER A 242 -58.84 32.91 -36.40
C SER A 242 -58.13 32.36 -37.66
N ASP A 243 -58.43 31.16 -38.21
CA ASP A 243 -59.64 30.30 -38.10
C ASP A 243 -59.31 28.81 -38.34
N ASP A 244 -60.31 27.94 -38.10
CA ASP A 244 -60.41 26.50 -38.39
C ASP A 244 -59.66 25.47 -37.52
N ALA A 245 -60.37 24.36 -37.30
CA ALA A 245 -60.05 23.13 -36.53
C ALA A 245 -60.03 23.21 -34.99
N ASP A 246 -60.70 22.22 -34.38
CA ASP A 246 -60.66 21.88 -32.95
C ASP A 246 -59.20 21.50 -32.57
N PRO A 247 -58.55 22.15 -31.58
CA PRO A 247 -57.11 22.02 -31.35
C PRO A 247 -56.70 20.60 -30.98
N ALA A 248 -55.49 20.22 -31.40
CA ALA A 248 -54.92 18.89 -31.21
C ALA A 248 -54.76 18.53 -29.72
N PHE A 249 -54.43 19.53 -28.90
CA PHE A 249 -54.36 19.52 -27.44
C PHE A 249 -54.50 20.95 -26.87
N THR A 250 -54.75 21.05 -25.57
CA THR A 250 -54.92 22.30 -24.80
C THR A 250 -53.94 22.36 -23.62
N LEU A 251 -53.91 23.48 -22.87
CA LEU A 251 -53.06 23.64 -21.69
C LEU A 251 -53.42 22.65 -20.56
N ASP A 252 -54.69 22.23 -20.48
CA ASP A 252 -55.18 21.28 -19.47
C ASP A 252 -54.68 19.83 -19.72
N ASP A 253 -54.04 19.58 -20.86
CA ASP A 253 -53.50 18.26 -21.26
C ASP A 253 -51.99 18.10 -20.92
N GLU A 254 -51.35 19.02 -20.18
CA GLU A 254 -49.90 18.98 -19.88
C GLU A 254 -49.47 17.72 -19.10
N LEU A 255 -48.36 17.11 -19.54
CA LEU A 255 -47.72 15.94 -18.94
C LEU A 255 -46.21 16.15 -18.81
N ILE A 256 -45.63 15.77 -17.68
CA ILE A 256 -44.16 15.69 -17.52
C ILE A 256 -43.73 14.22 -17.62
N LEU A 257 -42.81 13.91 -18.53
CA LEU A 257 -42.34 12.55 -18.80
C LEU A 257 -40.81 12.46 -18.67
N GLN A 258 -40.32 11.50 -17.89
CA GLN A 258 -38.89 11.20 -17.77
C GLN A 258 -38.40 10.44 -19.02
N LEU A 259 -37.41 10.97 -19.73
CA LEU A 259 -36.81 10.33 -20.90
C LEU A 259 -35.89 9.17 -20.46
N LYS A 260 -36.11 7.98 -21.02
CA LYS A 260 -35.32 6.78 -20.76
C LYS A 260 -34.79 6.20 -22.05
N ILE A 261 -33.52 6.49 -22.33
CA ILE A 261 -32.82 6.01 -23.52
C ILE A 261 -32.22 4.61 -23.24
N LYS A 262 -32.50 3.66 -24.13
CA LYS A 262 -32.07 2.26 -23.97
C LYS A 262 -30.54 2.14 -23.90
N GLY A 263 -30.03 1.73 -22.74
CA GLY A 263 -28.60 1.49 -22.50
C GLY A 263 -27.84 2.69 -21.92
N ILE A 264 -28.54 3.78 -21.60
CA ILE A 264 -27.96 5.00 -21.01
C ILE A 264 -28.78 5.38 -19.77
N GLU A 265 -28.10 5.61 -18.64
CA GLU A 265 -28.72 6.16 -17.44
C GLU A 265 -28.85 7.68 -17.58
N ALA A 266 -29.93 8.13 -18.23
CA ALA A 266 -30.31 9.53 -18.35
C ALA A 266 -31.50 9.84 -17.41
N THR A 267 -31.51 11.05 -16.85
CA THR A 267 -32.54 11.57 -15.94
C THR A 267 -33.32 12.75 -16.50
N ASP A 268 -33.10 13.13 -17.76
CA ASP A 268 -33.81 14.23 -18.43
C ASP A 268 -35.34 14.08 -18.37
N THR A 269 -36.04 15.21 -18.30
CA THR A 269 -37.51 15.27 -18.35
C THR A 269 -37.95 16.14 -19.52
N VAL A 270 -39.03 15.72 -20.19
CA VAL A 270 -39.63 16.41 -21.34
C VAL A 270 -41.08 16.71 -21.01
N VAL A 271 -41.56 17.88 -21.41
CA VAL A 271 -42.99 18.23 -21.28
C VAL A 271 -43.73 17.92 -22.56
N ALA A 272 -44.79 17.12 -22.41
CA ALA A 272 -45.64 16.58 -23.45
C ALA A 272 -47.09 17.02 -23.23
N TYR A 273 -47.96 16.80 -24.20
CA TYR A 273 -49.41 16.98 -24.04
C TYR A 273 -50.15 15.68 -24.34
N GLY A 274 -50.96 15.20 -23.40
CA GLY A 274 -51.60 13.89 -23.44
C GLY A 274 -53.11 13.96 -23.57
N THR A 275 -53.61 13.73 -24.77
CA THR A 275 -55.05 13.58 -25.02
C THR A 275 -55.47 12.11 -24.93
N ARG A 276 -56.78 11.83 -25.07
CA ARG A 276 -57.29 10.45 -25.16
C ARG A 276 -56.82 9.70 -26.40
N ASP A 277 -56.43 10.42 -27.45
CA ASP A 277 -56.12 9.86 -28.77
C ASP A 277 -54.63 9.84 -29.10
N ALA A 278 -53.80 10.62 -28.39
CA ALA A 278 -52.37 10.77 -28.67
C ALA A 278 -51.60 11.44 -27.53
N VAL A 279 -50.28 11.15 -27.49
CA VAL A 279 -49.29 11.97 -26.77
C VAL A 279 -48.52 12.81 -27.79
N TYR A 280 -48.47 14.11 -27.57
CA TYR A 280 -47.75 15.10 -28.37
C TYR A 280 -46.43 15.46 -27.69
N LEU A 281 -45.35 15.50 -28.46
CA LEU A 281 -43.98 15.73 -27.97
C LEU A 281 -43.34 16.92 -28.70
N PRO A 282 -42.55 17.75 -28.00
CA PRO A 282 -41.86 18.91 -28.56
C PRO A 282 -40.72 18.47 -29.49
N LEU A 283 -40.84 18.77 -30.78
CA LEU A 283 -39.85 18.40 -31.79
C LEU A 283 -38.49 19.05 -31.52
N GLY A 284 -38.45 20.35 -31.24
CA GLY A 284 -37.20 21.07 -31.01
C GLY A 284 -36.47 20.59 -29.76
N GLU A 285 -37.18 20.20 -28.69
CA GLU A 285 -36.57 19.67 -27.46
C GLU A 285 -36.03 18.25 -27.66
N ILE A 286 -36.82 17.34 -28.26
CA ILE A 286 -36.36 15.99 -28.60
C ILE A 286 -35.17 16.04 -29.57
N ALA A 287 -35.20 16.93 -30.57
CA ALA A 287 -34.07 17.15 -31.47
C ALA A 287 -32.81 17.64 -30.73
N ARG A 288 -32.95 18.54 -29.75
CA ARG A 288 -31.84 19.02 -28.91
C ARG A 288 -31.25 17.92 -28.04
N VAL A 289 -32.05 17.01 -27.48
CA VAL A 289 -31.55 15.89 -26.67
C VAL A 289 -30.84 14.84 -27.53
N LEU A 290 -31.31 14.62 -28.75
CA LEU A 290 -30.71 13.67 -29.71
C LEU A 290 -29.52 14.27 -30.52
N ASP A 291 -29.05 15.47 -30.18
CA ASP A 291 -28.02 16.24 -30.91
C ASP A 291 -28.30 16.37 -32.43
N LEU A 292 -29.56 16.57 -32.82
CA LEU A 292 -29.99 16.74 -34.21
C LEU A 292 -29.92 18.19 -34.69
N ALA A 293 -29.55 18.40 -35.95
CA ALA A 293 -29.43 19.71 -36.58
C ALA A 293 -30.78 20.23 -37.12
N ILE A 294 -31.82 20.22 -36.27
CA ILE A 294 -33.19 20.66 -36.59
C ILE A 294 -33.53 21.90 -35.77
N ARG A 295 -34.09 22.92 -36.43
CA ARG A 295 -34.51 24.18 -35.81
C ARG A 295 -35.99 24.38 -36.05
N VAL A 296 -36.69 24.83 -35.01
CA VAL A 296 -38.07 25.29 -35.06
C VAL A 296 -38.09 26.81 -35.06
N SER A 297 -38.97 27.40 -35.86
CA SER A 297 -39.12 28.85 -36.07
C SER A 297 -40.56 29.20 -36.45
N ASP A 298 -40.83 30.48 -36.71
CA ASP A 298 -42.18 30.99 -37.03
C ASP A 298 -43.22 30.59 -35.95
N ASP A 299 -42.86 30.84 -34.68
CA ASP A 299 -43.64 30.52 -33.48
C ASP A 299 -44.18 29.06 -33.42
N GLY A 300 -43.39 28.11 -33.92
CA GLY A 300 -43.72 26.68 -33.95
C GLY A 300 -44.35 26.19 -35.27
N ASN A 301 -44.61 27.08 -36.22
CA ASN A 301 -45.27 26.73 -37.49
C ASN A 301 -44.33 26.17 -38.57
N TYR A 302 -43.01 26.36 -38.41
CA TYR A 302 -42.01 25.89 -39.37
C TYR A 302 -40.84 25.21 -38.68
N ALA A 303 -40.52 23.98 -39.06
CA ALA A 303 -39.30 23.29 -38.65
C ALA A 303 -38.47 22.90 -39.86
N SER A 304 -37.15 23.09 -39.80
CA SER A 304 -36.25 22.67 -40.87
C SER A 304 -34.87 22.24 -40.35
N GLY A 305 -34.22 21.35 -41.08
CA GLY A 305 -32.88 20.88 -40.74
C GLY A 305 -32.50 19.56 -41.40
N TRP A 306 -31.55 18.86 -40.79
CA TRP A 306 -31.13 17.52 -41.19
C TRP A 306 -30.80 16.65 -39.96
N PHE A 307 -30.77 15.33 -40.14
CA PHE A 307 -30.52 14.38 -39.06
C PHE A 307 -29.59 13.25 -39.53
N LEU A 308 -28.60 12.89 -38.69
CA LEU A 308 -27.55 11.88 -38.94
C LEU A 308 -26.57 12.22 -40.08
N ASP A 309 -27.06 12.69 -41.23
CA ASP A 309 -26.31 13.01 -42.44
C ASP A 309 -26.98 14.19 -43.16
N GLU A 310 -26.20 15.11 -43.74
CA GLU A 310 -26.73 16.33 -44.39
C GLU A 310 -27.67 16.04 -45.58
N THR A 311 -27.61 14.83 -46.17
CA THR A 311 -28.52 14.38 -47.22
C THR A 311 -29.88 13.89 -46.70
N ARG A 312 -30.07 13.78 -45.38
CA ARG A 312 -31.34 13.42 -44.72
C ARG A 312 -31.99 14.69 -44.15
N THR A 313 -32.49 15.53 -45.05
CA THR A 313 -33.21 16.75 -44.68
C THR A 313 -34.63 16.46 -44.21
N LEU A 314 -35.12 17.35 -43.33
CA LEU A 314 -36.48 17.41 -42.83
C LEU A 314 -36.98 18.85 -42.95
N THR A 315 -38.18 19.03 -43.49
CA THR A 315 -38.93 20.29 -43.42
C THR A 315 -40.38 20.00 -43.05
N ILE A 316 -40.92 20.73 -42.07
CA ILE A 316 -42.31 20.67 -41.64
C ILE A 316 -42.89 22.09 -41.73
N ASN A 317 -43.93 22.27 -42.55
CA ASN A 317 -44.64 23.54 -42.67
C ASN A 317 -46.11 23.34 -42.30
N LEU A 318 -46.51 23.86 -41.14
CA LEU A 318 -47.89 23.73 -40.66
C LEU A 318 -48.88 24.61 -41.43
N ARG A 319 -48.42 25.72 -42.03
CA ARG A 319 -49.27 26.63 -42.82
C ARG A 319 -49.64 26.05 -44.19
N GLU A 320 -48.70 25.33 -44.81
CA GLU A 320 -48.92 24.62 -46.07
C GLU A 320 -49.45 23.18 -45.84
N GLN A 321 -49.46 22.71 -44.58
CA GLN A 321 -49.76 21.34 -44.16
C GLN A 321 -48.91 20.28 -44.89
N VAL A 322 -47.60 20.54 -45.01
CA VAL A 322 -46.64 19.68 -45.73
C VAL A 322 -45.51 19.21 -44.81
N LEU A 323 -45.17 17.92 -44.95
CA LEU A 323 -44.00 17.27 -44.38
C LEU A 323 -43.10 16.77 -45.52
N THR A 324 -41.90 17.33 -45.64
CA THR A 324 -40.91 16.96 -46.65
C THR A 324 -39.75 16.21 -46.00
N THR A 325 -39.43 15.03 -46.52
CA THR A 325 -38.30 14.20 -46.10
C THR A 325 -37.52 13.71 -47.32
N LYS A 326 -36.37 13.06 -47.11
CA LYS A 326 -35.64 12.33 -48.16
C LYS A 326 -36.49 11.28 -48.91
N GLY A 327 -37.53 10.75 -48.27
CA GLY A 327 -38.46 9.78 -48.88
C GLY A 327 -39.51 10.39 -49.82
N GLY A 328 -39.63 11.72 -49.84
CA GLY A 328 -40.64 12.46 -50.59
C GLY A 328 -41.39 13.48 -49.73
N GLU A 329 -42.32 14.18 -50.38
CA GLU A 329 -43.24 15.13 -49.78
C GLU A 329 -44.57 14.42 -49.47
N ARG A 330 -45.09 14.57 -48.25
CA ARG A 330 -46.44 14.12 -47.88
C ARG A 330 -47.24 15.25 -47.23
N PRO A 331 -48.57 15.31 -47.42
CA PRO A 331 -49.41 16.16 -46.58
C PRO A 331 -49.36 15.68 -45.12
N LEU A 332 -49.45 16.63 -44.20
CA LEU A 332 -49.71 16.38 -42.78
C LEU A 332 -51.18 16.02 -42.60
N LEU A 333 -51.46 14.93 -41.87
CA LEU A 333 -52.84 14.56 -41.56
C LEU A 333 -53.39 15.45 -40.44
N PRO A 334 -54.72 15.66 -40.36
CA PRO A 334 -55.33 16.46 -39.31
C PRO A 334 -54.90 15.99 -37.91
N ARG A 335 -54.47 16.94 -37.06
CA ARG A 335 -53.98 16.72 -35.70
C ARG A 335 -52.68 15.90 -35.58
N GLU A 336 -51.88 15.70 -36.65
CA GLU A 336 -50.52 15.12 -36.49
C GLU A 336 -49.53 16.06 -35.82
N ALA A 337 -49.72 17.37 -36.01
CA ALA A 337 -48.82 18.42 -35.56
C ALA A 337 -49.59 19.66 -35.11
N GLN A 338 -49.05 20.41 -34.14
CA GLN A 338 -49.58 21.69 -33.68
C GLN A 338 -48.43 22.61 -33.23
N ALA A 339 -48.46 23.88 -33.66
CA ALA A 339 -47.63 24.92 -33.08
C ALA A 339 -48.20 25.31 -31.71
N PHE A 340 -47.38 25.29 -30.66
CA PHE A 340 -47.81 25.70 -29.32
C PHE A 340 -46.63 26.30 -28.55
N ASP A 341 -46.85 27.47 -27.94
CA ASP A 341 -45.85 28.21 -27.15
C ASP A 341 -44.46 28.36 -27.81
N GLY A 342 -44.44 28.59 -29.13
CA GLY A 342 -43.21 28.78 -29.92
C GLY A 342 -42.47 27.49 -30.31
N GLU A 343 -42.98 26.31 -29.92
CA GLU A 343 -42.42 24.99 -30.22
C GLU A 343 -43.37 24.20 -31.15
N LEU A 344 -42.82 23.26 -31.92
CA LEU A 344 -43.60 22.42 -32.84
C LEU A 344 -43.84 21.07 -32.17
N PHE A 345 -45.09 20.79 -31.80
CA PHE A 345 -45.47 19.51 -31.21
C PHE A 345 -45.91 18.53 -32.29
N LEU A 346 -45.35 17.32 -32.25
CA LEU A 346 -45.74 16.19 -33.12
C LEU A 346 -46.35 15.06 -32.28
N ARG A 347 -47.30 14.32 -32.84
CA ARG A 347 -47.73 13.03 -32.27
C ARG A 347 -46.53 12.08 -32.14
N SER A 348 -46.43 11.38 -31.01
CA SER A 348 -45.28 10.52 -30.68
C SER A 348 -44.92 9.47 -31.74
N GLU A 349 -45.94 8.99 -32.45
CA GLU A 349 -45.86 8.00 -33.52
C GLU A 349 -45.09 8.53 -34.75
N VAL A 350 -45.22 9.83 -35.05
CA VAL A 350 -44.60 10.49 -36.21
C VAL A 350 -43.08 10.54 -36.08
N PHE A 351 -42.53 10.54 -34.87
CA PHE A 351 -41.07 10.47 -34.65
C PHE A 351 -40.46 9.17 -35.20
N GLY A 352 -41.17 8.04 -35.14
CA GLY A 352 -40.71 6.77 -35.71
C GLY A 352 -40.88 6.66 -37.23
N GLU A 353 -41.65 7.57 -37.84
CA GLU A 353 -41.72 7.72 -39.31
C GLU A 353 -40.58 8.58 -39.85
N ILE A 354 -40.28 9.69 -39.15
CA ILE A 354 -39.28 10.67 -39.58
C ILE A 354 -37.85 10.23 -39.24
N PHE A 355 -37.64 9.63 -38.06
CA PHE A 355 -36.32 9.27 -37.54
C PHE A 355 -36.18 7.76 -37.37
N PRO A 356 -34.96 7.19 -37.53
CA PRO A 356 -34.70 5.77 -37.29
C PRO A 356 -34.59 5.47 -35.78
N LEU A 357 -35.68 5.68 -35.05
CA LEU A 357 -35.82 5.42 -33.62
C LEU A 357 -37.21 4.90 -33.28
N ASP A 358 -37.31 4.18 -32.17
CA ASP A 358 -38.57 3.78 -31.54
C ASP A 358 -38.79 4.65 -30.30
N LEU A 359 -39.98 5.24 -30.19
CA LEU A 359 -40.35 6.18 -29.13
C LEU A 359 -41.71 5.76 -28.55
N GLN A 360 -41.73 5.40 -27.27
CA GLN A 360 -42.91 4.84 -26.61
C GLN A 360 -43.24 5.60 -25.31
N PRO A 361 -44.26 6.48 -25.31
CA PRO A 361 -44.75 7.11 -24.09
C PRO A 361 -45.47 6.11 -23.20
N ASN A 362 -45.09 6.05 -21.93
CA ASN A 362 -45.72 5.22 -20.90
C ASN A 362 -46.25 6.11 -19.78
N LEU A 363 -47.52 6.47 -19.89
CA LEU A 363 -48.21 7.37 -18.96
C LEU A 363 -48.28 6.81 -17.53
N ARG A 364 -48.33 5.48 -17.35
CA ARG A 364 -48.33 4.84 -16.01
C ARG A 364 -46.98 4.99 -15.31
N ALA A 365 -45.89 4.96 -16.07
CA ALA A 365 -44.54 5.12 -15.56
C ALA A 365 -44.05 6.58 -15.60
N GLN A 366 -44.87 7.52 -16.07
CA GLN A 366 -44.51 8.91 -16.42
C GLN A 366 -43.16 8.97 -17.16
N ALA A 367 -42.99 8.08 -18.14
CA ALA A 367 -41.70 7.89 -18.81
C ALA A 367 -41.85 7.80 -20.32
N LEU A 368 -40.83 8.28 -21.03
CA LEU A 368 -40.70 8.24 -22.48
C LEU A 368 -39.56 7.28 -22.83
N TYR A 369 -39.89 6.08 -23.28
CA TYR A 369 -38.88 5.08 -23.64
C TYR A 369 -38.39 5.31 -25.06
N LEU A 370 -37.08 5.52 -25.22
CA LEU A 370 -36.44 5.78 -26.51
C LEU A 370 -35.41 4.71 -26.82
N ALA A 371 -35.47 4.14 -28.02
CA ALA A 371 -34.48 3.21 -28.54
C ALA A 371 -34.09 3.60 -29.97
N THR A 372 -32.81 3.89 -30.19
CA THR A 372 -32.22 4.17 -31.50
C THR A 372 -32.15 2.89 -32.35
N ARG A 373 -32.40 2.98 -33.66
CA ARG A 373 -32.26 1.86 -34.62
C ARG A 373 -30.96 1.94 -35.43
N GLU A 374 -30.47 3.15 -35.65
CA GLU A 374 -29.13 3.48 -36.17
C GLU A 374 -28.41 4.32 -35.10
N PRO A 375 -27.06 4.33 -35.00
CA PRO A 375 -26.36 5.12 -33.98
C PRO A 375 -26.52 6.62 -34.20
N PHE A 376 -26.98 7.35 -33.17
CA PHE A 376 -27.19 8.81 -33.20
C PHE A 376 -25.91 9.59 -32.78
N PRO A 377 -25.82 10.90 -33.08
CA PRO A 377 -24.59 11.68 -32.85
C PRO A 377 -24.14 11.72 -31.38
N PHE A 378 -25.09 11.70 -30.43
CA PHE A 378 -24.79 11.66 -29.00
C PHE A 378 -24.20 10.31 -28.56
N GLU A 379 -24.63 9.19 -29.15
CA GLU A 379 -24.07 7.85 -28.90
C GLU A 379 -22.66 7.72 -29.47
N GLU A 380 -22.44 8.24 -30.69
CA GLU A 380 -21.11 8.36 -31.31
C GLU A 380 -20.18 9.29 -30.53
N ARG A 381 -20.69 10.33 -29.87
CA ARG A 381 -19.92 11.18 -28.94
C ARG A 381 -19.54 10.41 -27.68
N MET A 382 -20.48 9.76 -27.01
CA MET A 382 -20.21 8.95 -25.81
C MET A 382 -19.26 7.78 -26.09
N ARG A 383 -19.35 7.11 -27.25
CA ARG A 383 -18.40 6.06 -27.62
C ARG A 383 -16.97 6.61 -27.76
N ARG A 384 -16.81 7.78 -28.39
CA ARG A 384 -15.50 8.46 -28.49
C ARG A 384 -14.97 8.92 -27.13
N GLU A 385 -15.83 9.37 -26.22
CA GLU A 385 -15.46 9.69 -24.83
C GLU A 385 -15.01 8.44 -24.06
N ALA A 386 -15.73 7.33 -24.18
CA ALA A 386 -15.38 6.05 -23.57
C ALA A 386 -14.08 5.45 -24.15
N GLU A 387 -13.86 5.55 -25.46
CA GLU A 387 -12.62 5.14 -26.12
C GLU A 387 -11.42 6.01 -25.69
N ARG A 388 -11.61 7.34 -25.57
CA ARG A 388 -10.58 8.24 -24.99
C ARG A 388 -10.28 7.88 -23.53
N ALA A 389 -11.30 7.59 -22.73
CA ALA A 389 -11.12 7.17 -21.33
C ALA A 389 -10.35 5.84 -21.24
N GLN A 390 -10.62 4.88 -22.13
CA GLN A 390 -9.87 3.61 -22.20
C GLN A 390 -8.43 3.77 -22.69
N LEU A 391 -8.16 4.74 -23.57
CA LEU A 391 -6.80 5.08 -24.00
C LEU A 391 -6.03 5.80 -22.88
N GLY A 392 -6.66 6.73 -22.15
CA GLY A 392 -6.09 7.34 -20.96
C GLY A 392 -5.82 6.33 -19.83
N ALA A 393 -6.68 5.32 -19.67
CA ALA A 393 -6.53 4.25 -18.68
C ALA A 393 -5.39 3.25 -18.96
N ARG A 394 -4.60 3.43 -20.04
CA ARG A 394 -3.37 2.65 -20.28
C ARG A 394 -2.10 3.35 -19.81
N ASP A 395 -2.07 4.68 -19.79
CA ASP A 395 -0.97 5.46 -19.21
C ASP A 395 -1.24 5.82 -17.74
N ASN A 396 -2.51 6.02 -17.37
CA ASN A 396 -2.93 6.11 -15.98
C ASN A 396 -3.43 4.75 -15.48
N ALA A 397 -2.60 4.05 -14.70
CA ALA A 397 -3.14 3.29 -13.57
C ALA A 397 -4.09 4.22 -12.79
N PRO A 398 -5.23 3.74 -12.26
CA PRO A 398 -6.23 4.60 -11.64
C PRO A 398 -5.52 5.50 -10.62
N ASP A 399 -5.51 6.82 -10.88
CA ASP A 399 -4.73 7.77 -10.09
C ASP A 399 -5.10 7.55 -8.63
N GLN A 400 -4.20 6.93 -7.88
CA GLN A 400 -4.36 6.81 -6.44
C GLN A 400 -4.42 8.24 -5.97
N ALA A 401 -5.59 8.67 -5.47
CA ALA A 401 -5.87 10.06 -5.17
C ALA A 401 -4.66 10.64 -4.42
N LYS A 402 -3.91 11.51 -5.09
CA LYS A 402 -2.61 11.99 -4.60
C LYS A 402 -2.91 12.95 -3.46
N TRP A 403 -3.01 12.39 -2.27
CA TRP A 403 -3.29 13.15 -1.06
C TRP A 403 -2.19 14.18 -0.87
N PRO A 404 -2.51 15.42 -0.47
CA PRO A 404 -1.49 16.39 -0.10
C PRO A 404 -0.62 15.77 1.01
N ARG A 405 0.70 15.74 0.79
CA ARG A 405 1.63 15.24 1.80
C ARG A 405 1.92 16.32 2.83
N GLN A 406 1.82 15.97 4.11
CA GLN A 406 2.23 16.81 5.22
C GLN A 406 3.47 16.22 5.90
N GLU A 407 4.55 16.99 5.92
CA GLU A 407 5.81 16.58 6.54
C GLU A 407 5.74 16.59 8.07
N THR A 408 6.41 15.62 8.72
CA THR A 408 6.47 15.54 10.19
C THR A 408 7.76 16.20 10.70
N PRO A 409 7.73 17.38 11.36
CA PRO A 409 8.94 18.12 11.71
C PRO A 409 9.92 17.31 12.58
N TRP A 410 11.18 17.27 12.14
CA TRP A 410 12.31 16.70 12.89
C TRP A 410 12.66 17.60 14.07
N LEU A 411 12.68 17.05 15.29
CA LEU A 411 12.99 17.82 16.50
C LEU A 411 14.40 17.53 17.04
N ALA A 412 15.03 18.55 17.66
CA ALA A 412 16.29 18.37 18.39
C ALA A 412 16.14 17.44 19.60
N ALA A 413 14.97 17.44 20.23
CA ALA A 413 14.52 16.46 21.21
C ALA A 413 12.99 16.44 21.20
N SER A 414 12.40 15.27 21.45
CA SER A 414 10.94 15.10 21.61
C SER A 414 10.63 14.28 22.86
N MET A 415 9.36 14.31 23.29
CA MET A 415 8.91 13.41 24.36
C MET A 415 8.89 11.97 23.82
N PRO A 416 9.56 11.01 24.48
CA PRO A 416 9.60 9.64 24.00
C PRO A 416 8.23 8.96 24.15
N LEU A 417 7.90 8.10 23.18
CA LEU A 417 6.98 7.00 23.41
C LEU A 417 7.76 5.81 23.95
N THR A 418 7.22 5.18 24.98
CA THR A 418 7.88 4.08 25.68
C THR A 418 6.93 2.90 25.83
N ASP A 419 7.38 1.70 25.44
CA ASP A 419 6.69 0.45 25.73
C ASP A 419 7.45 -0.28 26.84
N VAL A 420 6.72 -0.76 27.84
CA VAL A 420 7.24 -1.50 28.99
C VAL A 420 6.54 -2.85 29.04
N GLU A 421 7.29 -3.92 29.17
CA GLU A 421 6.77 -5.25 29.45
C GLU A 421 7.49 -5.84 30.67
N VAL A 422 6.72 -6.29 31.66
CA VAL A 422 7.25 -6.90 32.89
C VAL A 422 6.67 -8.30 33.01
N ARG A 423 7.54 -9.29 33.23
CA ARG A 423 7.19 -10.70 33.27
C ARG A 423 7.77 -11.36 34.53
N ALA A 424 6.91 -11.77 35.46
CA ALA A 424 7.30 -12.65 36.55
C ALA A 424 7.23 -14.10 36.04
N VAL A 425 8.35 -14.81 36.06
CA VAL A 425 8.46 -16.20 35.58
C VAL A 425 8.91 -17.09 36.72
N SER A 426 8.34 -18.28 36.83
CA SER A 426 8.88 -19.38 37.62
C SER A 426 8.87 -20.64 36.77
N ASP A 427 10.05 -21.22 36.54
CA ASP A 427 10.20 -22.45 35.76
C ASP A 427 11.23 -23.38 36.41
N SER A 428 11.19 -24.66 36.04
CA SER A 428 12.11 -25.67 36.60
C SER A 428 13.60 -25.45 36.28
N PRO A 429 14.00 -25.00 35.07
CA PRO A 429 15.42 -24.81 34.75
C PRO A 429 16.09 -23.58 35.39
N LEU A 430 15.38 -22.46 35.51
CA LEU A 430 15.95 -21.16 35.90
C LEU A 430 15.38 -20.58 37.20
N GLY A 431 14.27 -21.14 37.70
CA GLY A 431 13.61 -20.72 38.94
C GLY A 431 12.83 -19.42 38.80
N THR A 432 12.39 -18.88 39.95
CA THR A 432 11.62 -17.63 40.01
C THR A 432 12.49 -16.41 39.74
N ARG A 433 12.08 -15.58 38.76
CA ARG A 433 12.76 -14.33 38.37
C ARG A 433 11.75 -13.31 37.82
N LEU A 434 12.15 -12.04 37.82
CA LEU A 434 11.48 -11.00 37.07
C LEU A 434 12.31 -10.70 35.82
N GLU A 435 11.66 -10.68 34.65
CA GLU A 435 12.20 -10.23 33.37
C GLU A 435 11.50 -8.91 33.01
N GLY A 436 12.22 -7.95 32.43
CA GLY A 436 11.71 -6.62 32.11
C GLY A 436 12.29 -6.10 30.81
N ASP A 437 11.41 -5.77 29.87
CA ASP A 437 11.72 -5.27 28.53
C ASP A 437 11.24 -3.82 28.39
N LEU A 438 12.06 -2.98 27.80
CA LEU A 438 11.83 -1.55 27.61
C LEU A 438 12.13 -1.19 26.15
N ARG A 439 11.17 -0.56 25.45
CA ARG A 439 11.37 0.02 24.12
C ARG A 439 11.11 1.51 24.17
N ILE A 440 11.97 2.30 23.55
CA ILE A 440 11.88 3.76 23.52
C ILE A 440 12.00 4.22 22.06
N GLY A 441 11.12 5.11 21.62
CA GLY A 441 11.24 5.82 20.34
C GLY A 441 11.08 7.33 20.57
N ALA A 442 11.96 8.13 19.97
CA ALA A 442 11.90 9.59 20.03
C ALA A 442 12.69 10.25 18.89
N ASP A 443 12.35 11.49 18.54
CA ASP A 443 13.31 12.39 17.89
C ASP A 443 14.37 12.87 18.89
N LEU A 444 15.64 12.77 18.50
CA LEU A 444 16.83 13.29 19.17
C LEU A 444 17.80 13.82 18.11
N ALA A 445 18.47 14.95 18.35
CA ALA A 445 19.40 15.60 17.42
C ALA A 445 18.89 15.68 15.95
N PHE A 446 17.59 15.92 15.76
CA PHE A 446 16.91 15.94 14.46
C PHE A 446 16.94 14.61 13.70
N MET A 447 17.01 13.48 14.40
CA MET A 447 16.98 12.12 13.87
C MET A 447 16.02 11.28 14.72
N THR A 448 15.51 10.18 14.19
CA THR A 448 14.70 9.25 14.98
C THR A 448 15.65 8.27 15.67
N ALA A 449 15.64 8.28 16.99
CA ALA A 449 16.37 7.36 17.85
C ALA A 449 15.41 6.28 18.38
N GLN A 450 15.84 5.03 18.31
CA GLN A 450 15.11 3.88 18.83
C GLN A 450 16.02 3.07 19.74
N SER A 451 15.50 2.62 20.87
CA SER A 451 16.23 1.77 21.81
C SER A 451 15.37 0.62 22.30
N TYR A 452 16.01 -0.52 22.55
CA TYR A 452 15.49 -1.67 23.28
C TYR A 452 16.48 -2.09 24.36
N ILE A 453 15.97 -2.37 25.55
CA ILE A 453 16.73 -2.77 26.73
C ILE A 453 15.96 -3.93 27.38
N SER A 454 16.63 -5.06 27.62
CA SER A 454 16.04 -6.20 28.34
C SER A 454 16.92 -6.57 29.54
N ALA A 455 16.30 -6.74 30.70
CA ALA A 455 16.98 -7.08 31.94
C ALA A 455 16.23 -8.16 32.74
N THR A 456 16.95 -8.90 33.58
CA THR A 456 16.39 -9.88 34.52
C THR A 456 16.95 -9.67 35.93
N THR A 457 16.19 -10.04 36.97
CA THR A 457 16.69 -10.02 38.36
C THR A 457 17.76 -11.07 38.65
N ARG A 458 17.98 -12.01 37.71
CA ARG A 458 18.95 -13.11 37.84
C ARG A 458 20.30 -12.74 37.22
N ASP A 459 20.27 -12.20 36.01
CA ASP A 459 21.45 -12.04 35.14
C ASP A 459 21.78 -10.56 34.86
N GLY A 460 20.96 -9.62 35.34
CA GLY A 460 21.15 -8.19 35.10
C GLY A 460 20.68 -7.77 33.71
N LEU A 461 21.43 -6.87 33.05
CA LEU A 461 21.14 -6.40 31.70
C LEU A 461 21.56 -7.46 30.67
N VAL A 462 20.61 -8.03 29.93
CA VAL A 462 20.85 -9.19 29.03
C VAL A 462 20.83 -8.85 27.55
N ALA A 463 20.11 -7.80 27.15
CA ALA A 463 20.13 -7.29 25.78
C ALA A 463 20.04 -5.76 25.76
N SER A 464 20.73 -5.14 24.80
CA SER A 464 20.64 -3.70 24.49
C SER A 464 20.77 -3.51 22.99
N LEU A 465 19.86 -2.72 22.41
CA LEU A 465 19.91 -2.28 21.02
C LEU A 465 19.59 -0.79 20.95
N MET A 466 20.35 -0.04 20.18
CA MET A 466 20.26 1.42 20.05
C MET A 466 20.63 1.83 18.63
N GLN A 467 19.65 2.35 17.88
CA GLN A 467 19.84 2.83 16.50
C GLN A 467 19.31 4.25 16.35
N MET A 468 19.94 5.02 15.48
CA MET A 468 19.60 6.43 15.25
C MET A 468 19.83 6.81 13.79
N GLY A 469 18.89 7.53 13.18
CA GLY A 469 18.99 7.88 11.77
C GLY A 469 17.80 8.63 11.19
N ARG A 470 17.73 8.72 9.86
CA ARG A 470 16.56 9.22 9.14
C ARG A 470 16.20 8.28 8.00
N ARG A 471 14.90 8.21 7.71
CA ARG A 471 14.29 7.52 6.58
C ARG A 471 13.37 8.48 5.83
N ASP A 472 13.40 8.40 4.51
CA ASP A 472 12.58 9.15 3.57
C ASP A 472 12.37 8.26 2.34
N ALA A 473 11.11 8.00 1.98
CA ALA A 473 10.80 7.10 0.87
C ALA A 473 11.10 7.72 -0.51
N ASP A 474 11.19 9.06 -0.59
CA ASP A 474 11.35 9.80 -1.84
C ASP A 474 12.82 10.14 -2.15
N GLY A 475 13.75 9.81 -1.25
CA GLY A 475 15.18 10.07 -1.43
C GLY A 475 15.60 11.52 -1.14
N GLY A 476 14.88 12.26 -0.30
CA GLY A 476 15.20 13.66 0.03
C GLY A 476 16.37 13.87 1.00
N LEU A 477 17.03 12.81 1.49
CA LEU A 477 18.09 12.93 2.50
C LEU A 477 19.48 13.17 1.88
N LEU A 478 20.34 13.83 2.64
CA LEU A 478 21.76 14.06 2.32
C LEU A 478 22.02 14.79 0.98
N GLY A 479 21.02 15.49 0.44
CA GLY A 479 21.17 16.39 -0.72
C GLY A 479 21.50 15.63 -2.01
N PRO A 480 22.66 15.88 -2.66
CA PRO A 480 23.01 15.27 -3.94
C PRO A 480 23.20 13.75 -3.90
N LEU A 481 23.27 13.14 -2.71
CA LEU A 481 23.26 11.68 -2.55
C LEU A 481 21.87 11.06 -2.76
N ALA A 482 20.80 11.87 -2.70
CA ALA A 482 19.41 11.43 -2.79
C ALA A 482 19.07 10.24 -1.88
N ALA A 483 19.63 10.24 -0.66
CA ALA A 483 19.56 9.09 0.24
C ALA A 483 18.11 8.86 0.72
N THR A 484 17.70 7.60 0.77
CA THR A 484 16.42 7.15 1.33
C THR A 484 16.58 6.77 2.79
N ASP A 485 17.75 6.31 3.21
CA ASP A 485 18.02 5.89 4.58
C ASP A 485 19.49 6.14 4.96
N PHE A 486 19.71 6.62 6.19
CA PHE A 486 21.00 6.52 6.86
C PHE A 486 20.79 6.27 8.35
N GLN A 487 21.55 5.34 8.93
CA GLN A 487 21.49 4.98 10.34
C GLN A 487 22.88 4.67 10.91
N PHE A 488 23.02 4.84 12.22
CA PHE A 488 24.17 4.42 13.01
C PHE A 488 23.73 3.87 14.37
N GLY A 489 24.64 3.15 15.03
CA GLY A 489 24.35 2.37 16.23
C GLY A 489 24.26 0.89 15.86
N ASP A 490 23.24 0.20 16.34
CA ASP A 490 22.98 -1.21 16.04
C ASP A 490 22.23 -1.34 14.71
N VAL A 491 22.99 -1.57 13.64
CA VAL A 491 22.50 -1.58 12.26
C VAL A 491 22.87 -2.89 11.55
N ALA A 492 22.47 -3.06 10.29
CA ALA A 492 22.93 -4.17 9.46
C ALA A 492 23.48 -3.67 8.11
N THR A 493 24.47 -4.36 7.57
CA THR A 493 24.94 -4.18 6.18
C THR A 493 24.03 -4.90 5.19
N ALA A 494 23.98 -4.43 3.94
CA ALA A 494 23.35 -5.21 2.86
C ALA A 494 24.14 -6.48 2.50
N SER A 495 23.43 -7.47 1.97
CA SER A 495 24.01 -8.67 1.38
C SER A 495 24.53 -8.39 -0.04
N MET A 496 25.72 -8.89 -0.35
CA MET A 496 26.26 -8.83 -1.72
C MET A 496 25.46 -9.75 -2.66
N PRO A 497 25.62 -9.63 -4.00
CA PRO A 497 25.09 -10.63 -4.94
C PRO A 497 25.75 -12.01 -4.80
N LEU A 498 27.00 -12.03 -4.32
CA LEU A 498 27.88 -13.20 -4.19
C LEU A 498 28.99 -12.89 -3.16
N GLY A 499 29.35 -13.83 -2.27
CA GLY A 499 30.38 -13.62 -1.25
C GLY A 499 29.81 -13.36 0.15
N LEU A 500 29.90 -12.12 0.66
CA LEU A 500 29.49 -11.83 2.03
C LEU A 500 28.00 -11.50 2.14
N ARG A 501 27.34 -12.09 3.14
CA ARG A 501 25.99 -11.74 3.54
C ARG A 501 25.98 -10.46 4.40
N GLY A 502 24.82 -9.82 4.45
CA GLY A 502 24.54 -8.74 5.39
C GLY A 502 24.62 -9.23 6.83
N GLN A 503 25.17 -8.42 7.73
CA GLN A 503 25.30 -8.77 9.14
C GLN A 503 24.90 -7.61 10.03
N ALA A 504 24.21 -7.92 11.13
CA ALA A 504 23.87 -6.96 12.16
C ALA A 504 25.06 -6.70 13.10
N GLY A 505 25.14 -5.49 13.64
CA GLY A 505 26.11 -5.10 14.67
C GLY A 505 26.31 -3.58 14.76
N ARG A 506 27.19 -3.16 15.68
CA ARG A 506 27.55 -1.76 15.91
C ARG A 506 28.23 -1.19 14.67
N GLY A 507 27.65 -0.15 14.09
CA GLY A 507 28.13 0.40 12.83
C GLY A 507 27.35 1.61 12.32
N ALA A 508 27.42 1.81 11.00
CA ALA A 508 26.61 2.77 10.26
C ALA A 508 26.36 2.30 8.82
N TYR A 509 25.25 2.71 8.21
CA TYR A 509 24.99 2.53 6.78
C TYR A 509 24.24 3.72 6.17
N VAL A 510 24.29 3.80 4.83
CA VAL A 510 23.56 4.75 4.00
C VAL A 510 23.16 4.11 2.67
N THR A 511 21.96 4.40 2.19
CA THR A 511 21.44 3.93 0.89
C THR A 511 20.51 4.98 0.27
N ASN A 512 20.37 4.95 -1.07
CA ASN A 512 19.31 5.65 -1.81
C ASN A 512 18.29 4.68 -2.42
N ARG A 513 18.32 3.41 -2.06
CA ARG A 513 17.45 2.39 -2.63
C ARG A 513 16.01 2.53 -2.10
N PRO A 514 14.97 2.42 -2.94
CA PRO A 514 13.57 2.48 -2.49
C PRO A 514 13.20 1.31 -1.57
N PHE A 515 12.50 1.59 -0.46
CA PHE A 515 12.14 0.60 0.56
C PHE A 515 11.26 -0.57 0.08
N GLN A 516 10.57 -0.41 -1.05
CA GLN A 516 9.57 -1.36 -1.55
C GLN A 516 10.02 -2.11 -2.81
N ASN A 517 11.25 -1.91 -3.29
CA ASN A 517 11.74 -2.53 -4.52
C ASN A 517 12.75 -3.66 -4.25
N ALA A 518 12.60 -4.78 -4.97
CA ALA A 518 13.57 -5.87 -4.99
C ALA A 518 13.72 -6.53 -6.37
N SER A 519 14.78 -7.31 -6.55
CA SER A 519 15.00 -8.18 -7.70
C SER A 519 14.59 -9.62 -7.37
N VAL A 520 14.05 -10.35 -8.34
CA VAL A 520 13.70 -11.79 -8.22
C VAL A 520 14.89 -12.71 -7.86
N PHE A 521 16.12 -12.17 -7.93
CA PHE A 521 17.35 -12.87 -7.57
C PHE A 521 17.89 -12.54 -6.19
N GLU A 522 17.32 -11.55 -5.51
CA GLU A 522 17.65 -11.20 -4.15
C GLU A 522 16.90 -12.10 -3.17
N GLN A 523 17.44 -12.20 -1.97
CA GLN A 523 16.76 -12.77 -0.82
C GLN A 523 16.71 -11.68 0.25
N ILE A 524 15.60 -11.56 0.96
CA ILE A 524 15.45 -10.56 2.01
C ILE A 524 15.78 -11.16 3.38
N ASP A 525 16.46 -10.39 4.21
CA ASP A 525 16.63 -10.69 5.62
C ASP A 525 15.61 -9.87 6.41
N LEU A 526 14.69 -10.54 7.10
CA LEU A 526 13.71 -9.90 7.97
C LEU A 526 14.14 -10.09 9.42
N ARG A 527 14.69 -9.02 9.99
CA ARG A 527 15.26 -8.97 11.34
C ARG A 527 14.46 -8.05 12.24
N GLY A 528 14.45 -8.34 13.53
CA GLY A 528 13.89 -7.46 14.54
C GLY A 528 13.89 -8.09 15.92
N ILE A 529 13.29 -7.40 16.88
CA ILE A 529 13.32 -7.81 18.29
C ILE A 529 12.18 -8.77 18.58
N LEU A 530 12.49 -9.93 19.18
CA LEU A 530 11.50 -10.91 19.64
C LEU A 530 11.62 -11.08 21.16
N PRO A 531 10.80 -10.39 21.96
CA PRO A 531 10.84 -10.53 23.41
C PRO A 531 10.50 -11.95 23.87
N LYS A 532 10.99 -12.34 25.05
CA LYS A 532 10.94 -13.73 25.52
C LYS A 532 9.52 -14.30 25.57
N GLY A 533 9.36 -15.47 24.97
CA GLY A 533 8.08 -16.18 24.88
C GLY A 533 7.12 -15.65 23.82
N TYR A 534 7.50 -14.66 23.01
CA TYR A 534 6.82 -14.41 21.74
C TYR A 534 7.31 -15.41 20.69
N GLU A 535 6.39 -15.85 19.83
CA GLU A 535 6.70 -16.47 18.56
C GLU A 535 6.44 -15.47 17.42
N VAL A 536 7.19 -15.58 16.33
CA VAL A 536 6.85 -14.90 15.08
C VAL A 536 6.74 -15.92 13.96
N GLU A 537 5.63 -15.90 13.22
CA GLU A 537 5.45 -16.62 11.94
C GLU A 537 5.63 -15.62 10.79
N LEU A 538 6.47 -15.95 9.81
CA LEU A 538 6.60 -15.19 8.57
C LEU A 538 5.73 -15.83 7.49
N TYR A 539 4.79 -15.07 6.93
CA TYR A 539 4.04 -15.45 5.73
C TYR A 539 4.51 -14.65 4.53
N ARG A 540 4.44 -15.24 3.33
CA ARG A 540 4.65 -14.59 2.03
C ARG A 540 3.53 -15.03 1.10
N ASN A 541 2.74 -14.09 0.57
CA ASN A 541 1.60 -14.38 -0.29
C ASN A 541 0.63 -15.41 0.35
N ASP A 542 0.38 -15.25 1.65
CA ASP A 542 -0.38 -16.14 2.54
C ASP A 542 0.15 -17.58 2.72
N ILE A 543 1.34 -17.90 2.21
CA ILE A 543 2.04 -19.16 2.48
C ILE A 543 3.01 -18.94 3.65
N LEU A 544 2.99 -19.82 4.65
CA LEU A 544 3.96 -19.79 5.76
C LEU A 544 5.37 -20.07 5.22
N VAL A 545 6.30 -19.15 5.46
CA VAL A 545 7.73 -19.22 5.10
C VAL A 545 8.54 -19.87 6.23
N GLY A 546 8.20 -19.60 7.48
CA GLY A 546 8.79 -20.22 8.67
C GLY A 546 8.27 -19.58 9.95
N SER A 547 8.65 -20.13 11.11
CA SER A 547 8.41 -19.49 12.40
C SER A 547 9.65 -19.55 13.29
N ILE A 548 9.71 -18.62 14.26
CA ILE A 548 10.76 -18.52 15.27
C ILE A 548 10.05 -18.36 16.62
N ALA A 549 10.01 -19.44 17.41
CA ALA A 549 9.40 -19.48 18.74
C ALA A 549 10.39 -19.16 19.89
N ALA A 550 11.70 -19.18 19.59
CA ALA A 550 12.76 -18.78 20.51
C ALA A 550 13.87 -18.09 19.71
N ALA A 551 13.99 -16.77 19.89
CA ALA A 551 15.02 -15.96 19.27
C ALA A 551 16.40 -16.20 19.89
N ALA A 552 17.44 -16.22 19.06
CA ALA A 552 18.81 -16.10 19.53
C ALA A 552 19.08 -14.64 19.91
N ASN A 553 19.70 -14.40 21.07
CA ASN A 553 20.06 -13.05 21.55
C ASN A 553 18.88 -12.05 21.56
N ASP A 554 17.65 -12.53 21.82
CA ASP A 554 16.39 -11.77 21.83
C ASP A 554 16.03 -11.04 20.49
N GLN A 555 16.63 -11.47 19.37
CA GLN A 555 16.28 -11.04 18.01
C GLN A 555 15.77 -12.19 17.14
N TYR A 556 14.68 -11.96 16.41
CA TYR A 556 14.31 -12.84 15.30
C TYR A 556 15.10 -12.44 14.05
N GLU A 557 15.57 -13.44 13.30
CA GLU A 557 16.16 -13.25 11.98
C GLU A 557 15.62 -14.32 11.02
N PHE A 558 14.71 -13.94 10.12
CA PHE A 558 14.40 -14.75 8.95
C PHE A 558 15.39 -14.36 7.86
N LEU A 559 16.50 -15.10 7.78
CA LEU A 559 17.54 -14.90 6.78
C LEU A 559 17.18 -15.58 5.45
N GLN A 560 17.70 -15.07 4.34
CA GLN A 560 17.65 -15.74 3.03
C GLN A 560 16.22 -16.08 2.54
N VAL A 561 15.25 -15.21 2.86
CA VAL A 561 13.85 -15.38 2.45
C VAL A 561 13.73 -15.10 0.95
N PRO A 562 13.23 -16.05 0.13
CA PRO A 562 13.08 -15.84 -1.30
C PRO A 562 11.97 -14.84 -1.61
N VAL A 563 12.08 -14.19 -2.76
CA VAL A 563 11.04 -13.31 -3.30
C VAL A 563 10.58 -13.84 -4.66
N ASP A 564 9.27 -13.79 -4.93
CA ASP A 564 8.70 -14.23 -6.22
C ASP A 564 8.67 -13.07 -7.23
N TYR A 565 8.58 -13.33 -8.54
CA TYR A 565 8.41 -12.25 -9.52
C TYR A 565 7.03 -11.56 -9.40
N GLY A 566 7.01 -10.25 -9.17
CA GLY A 566 5.81 -9.42 -8.98
C GLY A 566 5.62 -8.93 -7.55
N LEU A 567 4.37 -8.62 -7.17
CA LEU A 567 4.05 -8.17 -5.80
C LEU A 567 4.21 -9.32 -4.80
N ASN A 568 5.03 -9.10 -3.77
CA ASN A 568 5.19 -9.99 -2.63
C ASN A 568 4.62 -9.32 -1.38
N ILE A 569 3.66 -9.99 -0.75
CA ILE A 569 3.07 -9.54 0.52
C ILE A 569 3.68 -10.39 1.62
N PHE A 570 4.68 -9.84 2.30
CA PHE A 570 5.23 -10.40 3.53
C PHE A 570 4.37 -9.98 4.71
N ARG A 571 4.03 -10.93 5.59
CA ARG A 571 3.18 -10.71 6.75
C ARG A 571 3.80 -11.42 7.94
N LEU A 572 4.49 -10.66 8.79
CA LEU A 572 5.04 -11.16 10.04
C LEU A 572 3.92 -11.13 11.08
N VAL A 573 3.53 -12.30 11.56
CA VAL A 573 2.53 -12.45 12.62
C VAL A 573 3.27 -12.77 13.90
N PHE A 574 3.36 -11.77 14.78
CA PHE A 574 3.88 -11.96 16.12
C PHE A 574 2.74 -12.47 17.00
N TYR A 575 2.93 -13.65 17.57
CA TYR A 575 2.11 -14.20 18.64
C TYR A 575 2.86 -13.94 19.94
N GLY A 576 2.38 -12.98 20.72
CA GLY A 576 2.77 -12.94 22.12
C GLY A 576 2.16 -14.14 22.85
N PRO A 577 2.74 -14.57 23.98
CA PRO A 577 2.22 -15.71 24.72
C PRO A 577 0.89 -15.37 25.38
N GLN A 578 0.63 -14.07 25.61
CA GLN A 578 -0.70 -13.54 25.85
C GLN A 578 -1.60 -13.61 24.60
N GLY A 579 -1.42 -14.53 23.66
CA GLY A 579 -2.20 -14.61 22.43
C GLY A 579 -2.32 -13.32 21.61
N GLN A 580 -1.52 -12.27 21.91
CA GLN A 580 -1.63 -11.00 21.20
C GLN A 580 -1.11 -11.22 19.80
N ARG A 581 -1.90 -10.80 18.81
CA ARG A 581 -1.58 -11.01 17.40
C ARG A 581 -1.27 -9.68 16.76
N ARG A 582 0.03 -9.33 16.68
CA ARG A 582 0.49 -8.16 15.94
C ARG A 582 0.89 -8.60 14.54
N GLU A 583 0.26 -8.04 13.51
CA GLU A 583 0.66 -8.25 12.12
C GLU A 583 1.46 -7.06 11.60
N GLU A 584 2.65 -7.33 11.06
CA GLU A 584 3.41 -6.36 10.26
C GLU A 584 3.38 -6.82 8.80
N VAL A 585 2.72 -6.03 7.94
CA VAL A 585 2.60 -6.32 6.51
C VAL A 585 3.58 -5.45 5.74
N ARG A 586 4.52 -6.07 5.02
CA ARG A 586 5.44 -5.41 4.08
C ARG A 586 5.08 -5.83 2.66
N ARG A 587 4.78 -4.85 1.83
CA ARG A 587 4.57 -5.04 0.38
C ARG A 587 5.88 -4.72 -0.32
N ILE A 588 6.43 -5.70 -1.04
CA ILE A 588 7.66 -5.55 -1.82
C ILE A 588 7.34 -5.89 -3.26
N THR A 589 7.55 -4.94 -4.16
CA THR A 589 7.40 -5.12 -5.61
C THR A 589 8.73 -5.66 -6.15
N VAL A 590 8.67 -6.84 -6.76
CA VAL A 590 9.84 -7.55 -7.26
C VAL A 590 9.89 -7.51 -8.77
N GLY A 591 10.91 -6.86 -9.30
CA GLY A 591 11.21 -6.81 -10.73
C GLY A 591 12.26 -7.83 -11.17
N ASP A 592 12.74 -7.67 -12.41
CA ASP A 592 13.87 -8.43 -12.95
C ASP A 592 15.24 -7.92 -12.45
N GLY A 593 15.27 -6.85 -11.64
CA GLY A 593 16.48 -6.21 -11.15
C GLY A 593 17.12 -5.22 -12.12
N ARG A 594 16.43 -4.81 -13.20
CA ARG A 594 16.83 -3.65 -13.99
C ARG A 594 16.39 -2.34 -13.34
N LEU A 595 17.26 -1.35 -13.44
CA LEU A 595 16.98 0.06 -13.16
C LEU A 595 16.66 0.81 -14.45
N ALA A 596 16.05 1.99 -14.33
CA ALA A 596 15.87 2.89 -15.47
C ALA A 596 17.22 3.38 -16.00
N GLN A 597 17.29 3.75 -17.28
CA GLN A 597 18.54 4.25 -17.88
C GLN A 597 19.04 5.50 -17.13
N GLY A 598 20.28 5.47 -16.66
CA GLY A 598 20.90 6.55 -15.87
C GLY A 598 20.56 6.53 -14.38
N GLN A 599 19.65 5.67 -13.92
CA GLN A 599 19.35 5.50 -12.49
C GLN A 599 20.52 4.79 -11.79
N LEU A 600 20.90 5.31 -10.62
CA LEU A 600 21.93 4.77 -9.74
C LEU A 600 21.28 4.39 -8.40
N GLU A 601 21.40 3.14 -8.00
CA GLU A 601 21.14 2.70 -6.62
C GLU A 601 22.47 2.33 -5.94
N TYR A 602 22.60 2.65 -4.65
CA TYR A 602 23.74 2.28 -3.84
C TYR A 602 23.31 1.82 -2.43
N ASP A 603 24.13 0.96 -1.83
CA ASP A 603 24.10 0.64 -0.41
C ASP A 603 25.54 0.64 0.09
N VAL A 604 25.82 1.31 1.21
CA VAL A 604 27.15 1.35 1.82
C VAL A 604 27.00 1.23 3.33
N GLY A 605 27.64 0.23 3.92
CA GLY A 605 27.60 -0.01 5.36
C GLY A 605 28.90 -0.57 5.93
N ILE A 606 29.14 -0.28 7.21
CA ILE A 606 30.27 -0.79 8.00
C ILE A 606 29.78 -1.15 9.41
N VAL A 607 30.11 -2.35 9.89
CA VAL A 607 29.69 -2.89 11.19
C VAL A 607 30.81 -3.71 11.86
N GLN A 608 30.77 -3.80 13.19
CA GLN A 608 31.41 -4.87 13.96
C GLN A 608 30.41 -6.01 14.14
N ARG A 609 30.63 -7.15 13.47
CA ARG A 609 29.67 -8.27 13.40
C ARG A 609 29.21 -8.73 14.78
N GLY A 610 27.89 -8.70 15.02
CA GLY A 610 27.22 -9.22 16.21
C GLY A 610 27.42 -8.43 17.52
N GLU A 611 28.39 -7.51 17.60
CA GLU A 611 28.54 -6.62 18.75
C GLU A 611 27.43 -5.58 18.75
N ASN A 612 26.80 -5.32 19.91
CA ASN A 612 25.85 -4.20 20.04
C ASN A 612 26.53 -2.93 20.58
N LEU A 613 25.85 -1.79 20.51
CA LEU A 613 26.41 -0.47 20.79
C LEU A 613 27.05 -0.40 22.18
N LEU A 614 26.42 -1.04 23.18
CA LEU A 614 26.85 -1.06 24.57
C LEU A 614 27.68 -2.31 24.96
N GLY A 615 27.92 -3.26 24.06
CA GLY A 615 28.64 -4.51 24.34
C GLY A 615 27.92 -5.46 25.31
N VAL A 616 26.59 -5.35 25.43
CA VAL A 616 25.77 -6.15 26.35
C VAL A 616 25.62 -7.58 25.83
N ARG A 617 25.81 -8.58 26.69
CA ARG A 617 25.73 -10.00 26.33
C ARG A 617 24.95 -10.77 27.40
N GLY A 618 23.89 -11.45 27.00
CA GLY A 618 23.09 -12.29 27.89
C GLY A 618 23.81 -13.58 28.33
N PRO A 619 23.28 -14.32 29.32
CA PRO A 619 23.92 -15.52 29.87
C PRO A 619 24.07 -16.67 28.87
N ASN A 620 23.19 -16.74 27.86
CA ASN A 620 23.20 -17.74 26.80
C ASN A 620 23.74 -17.16 25.47
N PHE A 621 24.53 -16.09 25.52
CA PHE A 621 25.09 -15.44 24.33
C PHE A 621 25.95 -16.42 23.52
N ASN A 622 25.54 -16.67 22.28
CA ASN A 622 26.28 -17.50 21.33
C ASN A 622 26.88 -16.60 20.24
N PRO A 623 28.21 -16.44 20.16
CA PRO A 623 28.84 -15.60 19.14
C PRO A 623 28.70 -16.22 17.74
N ILE A 624 28.37 -15.37 16.76
CA ILE A 624 28.42 -15.74 15.34
C ILE A 624 29.87 -15.89 14.86
N GLU A 625 30.07 -16.59 13.74
CA GLU A 625 31.39 -16.67 13.12
C GLU A 625 31.87 -15.28 12.67
N GLY A 626 33.08 -14.89 13.11
CA GLY A 626 33.60 -13.54 12.93
C GLY A 626 32.99 -12.49 13.87
N PHE A 627 32.46 -12.88 15.03
CA PHE A 627 31.98 -11.94 16.04
C PHE A 627 33.05 -10.92 16.45
N GLY A 628 32.69 -9.63 16.50
CA GLY A 628 33.58 -8.52 16.81
C GLY A 628 34.47 -8.05 15.64
N SER A 629 34.64 -8.86 14.59
CA SER A 629 35.36 -8.47 13.37
C SER A 629 34.66 -7.32 12.65
N TRP A 630 35.45 -6.41 12.09
CA TRP A 630 34.95 -5.40 11.17
C TRP A 630 34.55 -6.02 9.82
N GLN A 631 33.36 -5.64 9.34
CA GLN A 631 32.88 -5.88 7.99
C GLN A 631 32.44 -4.55 7.37
N ALA A 632 32.88 -4.26 6.15
CA ALA A 632 32.36 -3.17 5.33
C ALA A 632 31.89 -3.72 3.99
N ALA A 633 30.78 -3.20 3.48
CA ALA A 633 30.23 -3.55 2.17
C ALA A 633 29.74 -2.28 1.46
N ALA A 634 29.94 -2.24 0.14
CA ALA A 634 29.44 -1.20 -0.74
C ALA A 634 28.93 -1.85 -2.03
N GLN A 635 27.66 -1.65 -2.37
CA GLN A 635 27.03 -2.09 -3.60
C GLN A 635 26.60 -0.88 -4.43
N LEU A 636 26.79 -0.97 -5.75
CA LEU A 636 26.45 0.04 -6.74
C LEU A 636 25.73 -0.65 -7.90
N SER A 637 24.51 -0.22 -8.21
CA SER A 637 23.70 -0.72 -9.33
C SER A 637 23.38 0.45 -10.26
N TYR A 638 23.68 0.33 -11.55
CA TYR A 638 23.53 1.41 -12.52
C TYR A 638 22.87 0.96 -13.82
N GLY A 639 21.79 1.64 -14.22
CA GLY A 639 21.06 1.38 -15.46
C GLY A 639 21.84 1.87 -16.69
N LEU A 640 22.66 1.00 -17.28
CA LEU A 640 23.42 1.29 -18.51
C LEU A 640 22.50 1.59 -19.71
N SER A 641 21.37 0.89 -19.78
CA SER A 641 20.32 1.10 -20.79
C SER A 641 18.97 0.64 -20.23
N THR A 642 17.88 0.87 -20.97
CA THR A 642 16.56 0.32 -20.63
C THR A 642 16.53 -1.21 -20.57
N GLY A 643 17.50 -1.91 -21.17
CA GLY A 643 17.58 -3.38 -21.20
C GLY A 643 18.65 -3.99 -20.29
N ILE A 644 19.60 -3.21 -19.76
CA ILE A 644 20.77 -3.72 -19.04
C ILE A 644 21.10 -2.83 -17.84
N THR A 645 21.26 -3.47 -16.68
CA THR A 645 21.81 -2.85 -15.46
C THR A 645 23.10 -3.56 -15.07
N ALA A 646 24.13 -2.79 -14.75
CA ALA A 646 25.36 -3.31 -14.17
C ALA A 646 25.28 -3.22 -12.64
N VAL A 647 25.77 -4.25 -11.95
CA VAL A 647 25.85 -4.32 -10.49
C VAL A 647 27.29 -4.62 -10.10
N THR A 648 27.88 -3.74 -9.31
CA THR A 648 29.24 -3.90 -8.77
C THR A 648 29.14 -3.88 -7.25
N SER A 649 29.91 -4.72 -6.57
CA SER A 649 30.06 -4.58 -5.12
C SER A 649 31.51 -4.78 -4.67
N LEU A 650 31.85 -4.14 -3.56
CA LEU A 650 33.12 -4.26 -2.87
C LEU A 650 32.81 -4.56 -1.41
N ALA A 651 33.52 -5.51 -0.81
CA ALA A 651 33.47 -5.72 0.62
C ALA A 651 34.86 -5.99 1.18
N TYR A 652 35.02 -5.60 2.45
CA TYR A 652 36.20 -5.82 3.27
C TYR A 652 35.75 -6.55 4.53
N PHE A 653 36.53 -7.55 4.94
CA PHE A 653 36.27 -8.33 6.13
C PHE A 653 37.55 -8.70 6.87
N GLN A 654 37.54 -8.47 8.18
CA GLN A 654 38.65 -8.78 9.07
C GLN A 654 38.58 -10.24 9.57
N GLU A 655 39.55 -11.06 9.20
CA GLU A 655 39.70 -12.44 9.72
C GLU A 655 40.94 -12.57 10.62
N GLU A 656 40.92 -13.54 11.55
CA GLU A 656 42.09 -13.86 12.39
C GLU A 656 43.34 -14.27 11.59
N ARG A 657 43.17 -14.71 10.33
CA ARG A 657 44.23 -15.19 9.43
C ARG A 657 44.66 -14.16 8.38
N GLY A 658 44.12 -12.94 8.43
CA GLY A 658 44.40 -11.85 7.48
C GLY A 658 43.14 -11.34 6.78
N ASP A 659 43.17 -10.08 6.36
CA ASP A 659 41.99 -9.40 5.82
C ASP A 659 41.57 -9.94 4.44
N LEU A 660 40.27 -10.22 4.29
CA LEU A 660 39.65 -10.64 3.04
C LEU A 660 38.93 -9.44 2.40
N SER A 661 39.30 -9.10 1.17
CA SER A 661 38.52 -8.18 0.32
C SER A 661 37.89 -8.95 -0.83
N ILE A 662 36.60 -8.75 -1.09
CA ILE A 662 35.88 -9.35 -2.23
C ILE A 662 35.38 -8.23 -3.13
N ALA A 663 35.61 -8.37 -4.43
CA ALA A 663 35.02 -7.52 -5.46
C ALA A 663 34.10 -8.37 -6.35
N THR A 664 32.90 -7.85 -6.67
CA THR A 664 31.96 -8.48 -7.59
C THR A 664 31.61 -7.57 -8.75
N ALA A 665 31.41 -8.16 -9.92
CA ALA A 665 30.82 -7.50 -11.08
C ALA A 665 29.74 -8.41 -11.68
N GLY A 666 28.58 -7.84 -12.00
CA GLY A 666 27.42 -8.58 -12.49
C GLY A 666 26.53 -7.73 -13.39
N LEU A 667 25.65 -8.42 -14.11
CA LEU A 667 24.69 -7.84 -15.05
C LEU A 667 23.28 -8.35 -14.73
N ARG A 668 22.28 -7.50 -14.95
CA ARG A 668 20.84 -7.81 -14.88
C ARG A 668 20.19 -7.41 -16.20
N THR A 669 19.40 -8.31 -16.78
CA THR A 669 18.70 -8.07 -18.05
C THR A 669 17.40 -8.88 -18.11
N GLY A 670 16.52 -8.56 -19.07
CA GLY A 670 15.27 -9.28 -19.31
C GLY A 670 15.24 -9.88 -20.72
N LEU A 671 14.93 -11.17 -20.82
CA LEU A 671 14.70 -11.89 -22.08
C LEU A 671 13.22 -12.28 -22.18
N GLY A 672 12.41 -11.44 -22.82
CA GLY A 672 10.96 -11.63 -22.89
C GLY A 672 10.33 -11.53 -21.49
N ALA A 673 9.69 -12.62 -21.04
CA ALA A 673 9.08 -12.71 -19.71
C ALA A 673 10.02 -13.26 -18.61
N LEU A 674 11.32 -13.43 -18.92
CA LEU A 674 12.32 -13.96 -18.00
C LEU A 674 13.33 -12.88 -17.59
N ALA A 675 13.55 -12.74 -16.29
CA ALA A 675 14.72 -12.09 -15.72
C ALA A 675 15.96 -12.98 -15.91
N VAL A 676 17.11 -12.37 -16.15
CA VAL A 676 18.40 -13.04 -16.28
C VAL A 676 19.45 -12.26 -15.48
N ARG A 677 20.28 -12.99 -14.73
CA ARG A 677 21.48 -12.45 -14.10
C ARG A 677 22.73 -13.23 -14.46
N ALA A 678 23.85 -12.51 -14.52
CA ALA A 678 25.19 -13.07 -14.44
C ALA A 678 25.96 -12.33 -13.36
N ASP A 679 26.70 -13.05 -12.52
CA ASP A 679 27.53 -12.50 -11.45
C ASP A 679 28.93 -13.12 -11.53
N SER A 680 29.94 -12.36 -11.12
CA SER A 680 31.33 -12.79 -11.01
C SER A 680 31.96 -12.14 -9.77
N ALA A 681 32.84 -12.86 -9.09
CA ALA A 681 33.54 -12.35 -7.91
C ALA A 681 35.01 -12.80 -7.89
N LEU A 682 35.85 -11.97 -7.26
CA LEU A 682 37.27 -12.20 -7.00
C LEU A 682 37.59 -11.82 -5.56
N GLY A 683 38.33 -12.67 -4.86
CA GLY A 683 38.86 -12.42 -3.51
C GLY A 683 40.33 -11.97 -3.55
N SER A 684 40.75 -11.22 -2.54
CA SER A 684 42.16 -10.81 -2.33
C SER A 684 43.11 -11.99 -2.08
N ASP A 685 42.58 -13.15 -1.71
CA ASP A 685 43.28 -14.43 -1.58
C ASP A 685 43.44 -15.19 -2.92
N GLY A 686 42.99 -14.60 -4.04
CA GLY A 686 43.02 -15.22 -5.36
C GLY A 686 41.86 -16.18 -5.64
N SER A 687 40.89 -16.27 -4.71
CA SER A 687 39.66 -17.02 -4.92
C SER A 687 38.76 -16.35 -5.97
N SER A 688 37.89 -17.15 -6.60
CA SER A 688 36.98 -16.65 -7.65
C SER A 688 35.65 -17.40 -7.64
N ALA A 689 34.61 -16.75 -8.15
CA ALA A 689 33.28 -17.36 -8.28
C ALA A 689 32.52 -16.79 -9.47
N TYR A 690 31.66 -17.63 -10.08
CA TYR A 690 30.83 -17.26 -11.22
C TYR A 690 29.41 -17.78 -11.02
N GLY A 691 28.42 -16.94 -11.31
CA GLY A 691 27.00 -17.23 -11.11
C GLY A 691 26.15 -16.89 -12.32
N LEU A 692 25.15 -17.74 -12.58
CA LEU A 692 24.08 -17.48 -13.53
C LEU A 692 22.73 -17.69 -12.84
N GLY A 693 21.74 -16.88 -13.22
CA GLY A 693 20.38 -17.03 -12.70
C GLY A 693 19.31 -16.66 -13.71
N LEU A 694 18.19 -17.38 -13.65
CA LEU A 694 16.99 -17.20 -14.47
C LEU A 694 15.79 -17.09 -13.53
N GLY A 695 14.88 -16.16 -13.76
CA GLY A 695 13.68 -16.00 -12.94
C GLY A 695 12.49 -15.50 -13.76
N GLY A 696 11.27 -15.78 -13.33
CA GLY A 696 10.07 -15.35 -14.06
C GLY A 696 8.85 -16.16 -13.67
N ARG A 697 7.94 -16.37 -14.63
CA ARG A 697 6.72 -17.17 -14.44
C ARG A 697 6.65 -18.31 -15.45
N LEU A 698 6.34 -19.51 -14.97
CA LEU A 698 6.26 -20.75 -15.74
C LEU A 698 5.21 -21.68 -15.13
N LEU A 699 4.42 -22.37 -15.96
CA LEU A 699 3.36 -23.30 -15.51
C LEU A 699 2.34 -22.67 -14.52
N GLY A 700 2.09 -21.36 -14.61
CA GLY A 700 1.20 -20.62 -13.70
C GLY A 700 1.83 -20.21 -12.36
N GLY A 701 3.01 -20.71 -12.03
CA GLY A 701 3.81 -20.27 -10.87
C GLY A 701 4.87 -19.24 -11.22
N ALA A 702 5.42 -18.58 -10.20
CA ALA A 702 6.71 -17.92 -10.25
C ALA A 702 7.82 -18.94 -9.99
N PHE A 703 9.00 -18.72 -10.57
CA PHE A 703 10.19 -19.52 -10.30
C PHE A 703 11.46 -18.66 -10.33
N SER A 704 12.49 -19.11 -9.61
CA SER A 704 13.86 -18.67 -9.81
C SER A 704 14.81 -19.86 -9.74
N LEU A 705 15.78 -19.89 -10.64
CA LEU A 705 16.85 -20.89 -10.72
C LEU A 705 18.16 -20.13 -10.69
N SER A 706 19.11 -20.54 -9.85
CA SER A 706 20.47 -20.03 -9.90
C SER A 706 21.50 -21.12 -9.67
N HIS A 707 22.66 -20.96 -10.29
CA HIS A 707 23.76 -21.90 -10.26
C HIS A 707 25.09 -21.13 -10.19
N PHE A 708 25.97 -21.60 -9.31
CA PHE A 708 27.27 -20.99 -9.01
C PHE A 708 28.36 -22.05 -9.01
N GLU A 709 29.52 -21.71 -9.58
CA GLU A 709 30.77 -22.47 -9.48
C GLU A 709 31.84 -21.60 -8.83
N TYR A 710 32.65 -22.23 -7.96
CA TYR A 710 33.62 -21.56 -7.10
C TYR A 710 35.02 -22.15 -7.29
N GLY A 711 36.03 -21.30 -7.26
CA GLY A 711 37.44 -21.63 -7.45
C GLY A 711 38.34 -20.96 -6.41
N GLY A 712 39.55 -21.50 -6.24
CA GLY A 712 40.57 -20.94 -5.34
C GLY A 712 40.19 -20.85 -3.86
N GLY A 713 39.16 -21.59 -3.41
CA GLY A 713 38.72 -21.58 -2.01
C GLY A 713 37.73 -20.46 -1.65
N PHE A 714 36.98 -19.94 -2.63
CA PHE A 714 36.01 -18.85 -2.41
C PHE A 714 34.95 -19.21 -1.35
N ARG A 715 34.69 -18.26 -0.45
CA ARG A 715 33.74 -18.38 0.68
C ARG A 715 32.49 -17.56 0.36
N ASP A 716 31.31 -18.15 0.49
CA ASP A 716 30.03 -17.52 0.11
C ASP A 716 28.95 -17.72 1.17
N GLU A 717 28.86 -16.75 2.08
CA GLU A 717 27.92 -16.68 3.21
C GLU A 717 26.45 -16.47 2.77
N ILE A 718 26.20 -16.31 1.46
CA ILE A 718 24.85 -16.19 0.87
C ILE A 718 24.29 -17.57 0.47
N ARG A 719 25.16 -18.58 0.23
CA ARG A 719 24.75 -19.94 -0.18
C ARG A 719 24.95 -20.99 0.91
N SER A 720 25.92 -20.77 1.79
CA SER A 720 26.08 -21.50 3.04
C SER A 720 25.93 -20.55 4.22
N ASN A 721 25.41 -21.03 5.35
CA ASN A 721 25.47 -20.29 6.62
C ASN A 721 26.83 -20.45 7.33
N SER A 722 27.76 -21.23 6.76
CA SER A 722 29.16 -21.32 7.19
C SER A 722 30.08 -20.57 6.24
N ARG A 723 31.28 -20.20 6.72
CA ARG A 723 32.34 -19.60 5.88
C ARG A 723 33.25 -20.65 5.25
N ASP A 724 32.76 -21.88 5.09
CA ASP A 724 33.49 -22.95 4.42
C ASP A 724 33.67 -22.63 2.92
N PRO A 725 34.85 -22.91 2.33
CA PRO A 725 35.03 -22.79 0.90
C PRO A 725 34.05 -23.67 0.10
N LEU A 726 33.33 -23.05 -0.82
CA LEU A 726 32.40 -23.76 -1.69
C LEU A 726 33.10 -24.25 -2.96
N ARG A 727 32.47 -25.23 -3.61
CA ARG A 727 32.80 -25.70 -4.96
C ARG A 727 31.68 -25.38 -5.95
N ARG A 728 30.43 -25.61 -5.55
CA ARG A 728 29.24 -25.21 -6.32
C ARG A 728 28.01 -25.07 -5.44
N ALA A 729 27.07 -24.23 -5.88
CA ALA A 729 25.75 -24.08 -5.28
C ALA A 729 24.70 -24.05 -6.40
N THR A 730 23.55 -24.69 -6.18
CA THR A 730 22.41 -24.66 -7.10
C THR A 730 21.13 -24.52 -6.29
N GLU A 731 20.32 -23.53 -6.62
CA GLU A 731 19.05 -23.22 -5.96
C GLU A 731 17.93 -23.11 -6.98
N LEU A 732 16.81 -23.78 -6.70
CA LEU A 732 15.56 -23.68 -7.43
C LEU A 732 14.43 -23.36 -6.43
N ASP A 733 13.84 -22.19 -6.56
CA ASP A 733 12.61 -21.80 -5.88
C ASP A 733 11.45 -21.82 -6.89
N PHE A 734 10.31 -22.38 -6.50
CA PHE A 734 9.06 -22.38 -7.25
C PHE A 734 7.88 -22.07 -6.32
N ASN A 735 7.00 -21.15 -6.72
CA ASN A 735 5.78 -20.86 -5.99
C ASN A 735 4.62 -20.63 -6.95
N GLY A 736 3.56 -21.40 -6.83
CA GLY A 736 2.42 -21.31 -7.73
C GLY A 736 1.20 -22.07 -7.23
N SER A 737 0.29 -22.37 -8.15
CA SER A 737 -0.83 -23.27 -7.87
C SER A 737 -0.90 -24.37 -8.90
N ILE A 738 -1.06 -25.61 -8.43
CA ILE A 738 -1.30 -26.77 -9.29
C ILE A 738 -2.81 -26.98 -9.34
N THR A 739 -3.38 -26.99 -10.54
CA THR A 739 -4.81 -27.29 -10.72
C THR A 739 -4.98 -28.80 -10.83
N LEU A 740 -5.66 -29.40 -9.87
CA LEU A 740 -5.97 -30.84 -9.84
C LEU A 740 -7.46 -31.03 -9.63
N ALA A 741 -8.12 -31.80 -10.50
CA ALA A 741 -9.56 -32.08 -10.43
C ALA A 741 -10.45 -30.81 -10.22
N ALA A 742 -10.15 -29.74 -10.99
CA ALA A 742 -10.78 -28.42 -10.90
C ALA A 742 -10.58 -27.63 -9.58
N GLN A 743 -9.80 -28.16 -8.62
CA GLN A 743 -9.39 -27.43 -7.43
C GLN A 743 -7.96 -26.87 -7.63
N SER A 744 -7.77 -25.59 -7.31
CA SER A 744 -6.44 -24.95 -7.33
C SER A 744 -5.76 -25.13 -5.98
N ILE A 745 -4.60 -25.78 -5.96
CA ILE A 745 -3.82 -26.09 -4.76
C ILE A 745 -2.55 -25.23 -4.78
N PRO A 746 -2.39 -24.26 -3.87
CA PRO A 746 -1.12 -23.54 -3.70
C PRO A 746 0.01 -24.48 -3.28
N VAL A 747 1.11 -24.44 -4.03
CA VAL A 747 2.32 -25.24 -3.83
C VAL A 747 3.54 -24.33 -3.88
N ALA A 748 4.35 -24.39 -2.83
CA ALA A 748 5.69 -23.81 -2.79
C ALA A 748 6.73 -24.92 -2.67
N ALA A 749 7.76 -24.89 -3.51
CA ALA A 749 8.86 -25.86 -3.50
C ALA A 749 10.20 -25.12 -3.57
N ARG A 750 11.14 -25.52 -2.72
CA ARG A 750 12.52 -25.02 -2.67
C ARG A 750 13.46 -26.22 -2.72
N ILE A 751 14.45 -26.20 -3.61
CA ILE A 751 15.51 -27.20 -3.69
C ILE A 751 16.85 -26.46 -3.69
N ARG A 752 17.73 -26.81 -2.75
CA ARG A 752 19.10 -26.30 -2.65
C ARG A 752 20.08 -27.46 -2.66
N HIS A 753 21.13 -27.35 -3.45
CA HIS A 753 22.26 -28.29 -3.46
C HIS A 753 23.57 -27.50 -3.37
N THR A 754 24.32 -27.73 -2.29
CA THR A 754 25.59 -27.05 -2.02
C THR A 754 26.68 -28.10 -1.87
N ALA A 755 27.78 -27.95 -2.60
CA ALA A 755 28.96 -28.80 -2.49
C ALA A 755 30.17 -27.95 -2.09
N PHE A 756 30.92 -28.44 -1.11
CA PHE A 756 32.05 -27.76 -0.50
C PHE A 756 33.37 -28.20 -1.15
N ALA A 757 34.43 -27.42 -0.98
CA ALA A 757 35.76 -27.74 -1.52
C ALA A 757 36.41 -28.96 -0.85
N ASP A 758 36.02 -29.27 0.40
CA ASP A 758 36.51 -30.41 1.19
C ASP A 758 35.83 -31.75 0.88
N GLY A 759 34.89 -31.77 -0.08
CA GLY A 759 34.15 -32.96 -0.49
C GLY A 759 32.78 -33.15 0.19
N ARG A 760 32.41 -32.32 1.18
CA ARG A 760 31.03 -32.31 1.69
C ARG A 760 30.03 -31.93 0.61
N ALA A 761 28.80 -32.42 0.76
CA ALA A 761 27.66 -31.91 0.01
C ALA A 761 26.38 -31.99 0.83
N GLU A 762 25.59 -30.92 0.78
CA GLU A 762 24.28 -30.77 1.40
C GLU A 762 23.23 -30.67 0.30
N THR A 763 22.05 -31.26 0.52
CA THR A 763 20.93 -31.19 -0.42
C THR A 763 19.63 -31.13 0.36
N ASP A 764 18.99 -29.97 0.32
CA ASP A 764 17.73 -29.70 1.00
C ASP A 764 16.62 -29.55 -0.04
N ALA A 765 15.47 -30.16 0.21
CA ALA A 765 14.26 -29.96 -0.59
C ALA A 765 13.05 -29.82 0.34
N ILE A 766 12.39 -28.67 0.28
CA ILE A 766 11.20 -28.35 1.05
C ILE A 766 10.02 -28.24 0.07
N LEU A 767 8.94 -28.96 0.36
CA LEU A 767 7.67 -28.88 -0.36
C LEU A 767 6.56 -28.50 0.62
N ARG A 768 5.82 -27.43 0.33
CA ARG A 768 4.67 -26.98 1.12
C ARG A 768 3.42 -26.92 0.28
N ASN A 769 2.36 -27.51 0.79
CA ASN A 769 1.05 -27.56 0.16
C ASN A 769 0.01 -27.05 1.16
N SER A 770 -0.98 -26.29 0.68
CA SER A 770 -2.12 -25.86 1.51
C SER A 770 -3.44 -26.09 0.79
N PHE A 771 -4.44 -26.54 1.54
CA PHE A 771 -5.79 -26.83 1.07
C PHE A 771 -6.76 -26.04 1.94
N ARG A 772 -7.58 -25.19 1.31
CA ARG A 772 -8.63 -24.43 2.01
C ARG A 772 -9.97 -25.13 1.78
N LEU A 773 -10.60 -25.54 2.87
CA LEU A 773 -11.95 -26.08 2.94
C LEU A 773 -12.87 -25.06 3.65
N PRO A 774 -14.20 -25.13 3.51
CA PRO A 774 -15.10 -24.31 4.30
C PRO A 774 -14.84 -24.51 5.80
N GLY A 775 -14.52 -23.42 6.51
CA GLY A 775 -14.19 -23.41 7.94
C GLY A 775 -12.75 -23.79 8.32
N VAL A 776 -11.98 -24.47 7.47
CA VAL A 776 -10.72 -25.14 7.85
C VAL A 776 -9.62 -24.99 6.78
N VAL A 777 -8.40 -24.73 7.22
CA VAL A 777 -7.17 -24.85 6.42
C VAL A 777 -6.43 -26.13 6.83
N LEU A 778 -6.04 -26.92 5.84
CA LEU A 778 -5.12 -28.04 6.00
C LEU A 778 -3.79 -27.66 5.32
N SER A 779 -2.66 -27.90 5.95
CA SER A 779 -1.35 -27.75 5.32
C SER A 779 -0.46 -28.94 5.57
N ASN A 780 0.44 -29.20 4.64
CA ASN A 780 1.48 -30.21 4.79
C ASN A 780 2.82 -29.62 4.31
N THR A 781 3.80 -29.63 5.21
CA THR A 781 5.20 -29.35 4.90
C THR A 781 5.98 -30.65 4.91
N LEU A 782 6.70 -30.93 3.82
CA LEU A 782 7.60 -32.06 3.68
C LEU A 782 9.02 -31.53 3.46
N GLU A 783 9.96 -31.99 4.26
CA GLU A 783 11.37 -31.57 4.26
C GLU A 783 12.28 -32.80 4.09
N TYR A 784 13.01 -32.80 2.99
CA TYR A 784 14.10 -33.72 2.72
C TYR A 784 15.42 -33.00 2.95
N SER A 785 16.33 -33.56 3.75
CA SER A 785 17.71 -33.07 3.83
C SER A 785 18.67 -34.26 3.73
N ARG A 786 19.70 -34.12 2.90
CA ARG A 786 20.74 -35.13 2.67
C ARG A 786 22.12 -34.50 2.80
N ASN A 787 22.89 -35.03 3.73
CA ASN A 787 24.24 -34.60 4.05
C ASN A 787 25.26 -35.69 3.70
N ILE A 788 26.33 -35.28 3.04
CA ILE A 788 27.51 -36.08 2.73
C ILE A 788 28.67 -35.43 3.48
N ALA A 789 29.27 -36.19 4.40
CA ALA A 789 30.42 -35.77 5.19
C ALA A 789 31.74 -35.92 4.38
N PRO A 790 32.88 -35.33 4.82
CA PRO A 790 34.14 -35.36 4.07
C PRO A 790 34.70 -36.78 3.84
N ASP A 791 34.38 -37.70 4.76
CA ASP A 791 34.73 -39.13 4.69
C ASP A 791 33.83 -39.93 3.71
N GLY A 792 32.83 -39.27 3.11
CA GLY A 792 31.83 -39.89 2.23
C GLY A 792 30.64 -40.52 2.98
N THR A 793 30.58 -40.44 4.32
CA THR A 793 29.43 -40.90 5.11
C THR A 793 28.18 -40.11 4.72
N ARG A 794 27.05 -40.82 4.58
CA ARG A 794 25.80 -40.27 4.07
C ARG A 794 24.72 -40.33 5.14
N PHE A 795 24.22 -39.17 5.52
CA PHE A 795 22.98 -39.02 6.28
C PHE A 795 21.89 -38.48 5.35
N ALA A 796 20.67 -38.96 5.51
CA ALA A 796 19.50 -38.35 4.88
C ALA A 796 18.31 -38.52 5.80
N GLN A 797 17.40 -37.55 5.76
CA GLN A 797 16.14 -37.56 6.48
C GLN A 797 15.02 -37.02 5.59
N LEU A 798 13.82 -37.53 5.80
CA LEU A 798 12.58 -37.09 5.16
C LEU A 798 11.53 -36.99 6.27
N ILE A 799 11.24 -35.77 6.68
CA ILE A 799 10.33 -35.42 7.78
C ILE A 799 9.18 -34.64 7.17
N GLY A 800 7.97 -34.79 7.72
CA GLY A 800 6.87 -33.91 7.38
C GLY A 800 6.05 -33.52 8.61
N ASN A 801 5.26 -32.46 8.45
CA ASN A 801 4.32 -31.99 9.44
C ASN A 801 2.99 -31.65 8.76
N PHE A 802 1.94 -32.31 9.22
CA PHE A 802 0.57 -32.01 8.82
C PHE A 802 -0.09 -31.11 9.86
N ASP A 803 -0.68 -30.00 9.42
CA ASP A 803 -1.40 -29.06 10.27
C ASP A 803 -2.85 -28.93 9.81
N LEU A 804 -3.74 -28.80 10.80
CA LEU A 804 -5.15 -28.46 10.64
C LEU A 804 -5.45 -27.23 11.49
N ALA A 805 -6.06 -26.20 10.90
CA ALA A 805 -6.45 -24.99 11.61
C ALA A 805 -7.84 -24.50 11.15
N THR A 806 -8.71 -24.12 12.08
CA THR A 806 -9.96 -23.41 11.75
C THR A 806 -9.72 -21.96 11.35
N PHE A 807 -10.59 -21.35 10.55
CA PHE A 807 -10.48 -19.93 10.23
C PHE A 807 -10.61 -19.01 11.48
N SER A 808 -9.81 -17.95 11.51
CA SER A 808 -9.64 -17.04 12.65
C SER A 808 -10.86 -16.18 13.03
N ARG A 809 -11.95 -16.22 12.23
CA ARG A 809 -13.20 -15.48 12.51
C ARG A 809 -14.19 -16.22 13.41
N SER A 810 -13.86 -17.44 13.84
CA SER A 810 -14.64 -18.19 14.82
C SER A 810 -14.26 -17.80 16.25
N GLN A 811 -15.24 -17.73 17.17
CA GLN A 811 -14.99 -17.59 18.61
C GLN A 811 -14.21 -18.78 19.18
N VAL A 812 -14.35 -19.97 18.59
CA VAL A 812 -13.54 -21.15 18.92
C VAL A 812 -12.56 -21.40 17.77
N GLN A 813 -11.27 -21.35 18.07
CA GLN A 813 -10.20 -21.69 17.15
C GLN A 813 -9.56 -23.01 17.57
N LEU A 814 -9.49 -23.97 16.64
CA LEU A 814 -8.82 -25.25 16.81
C LEU A 814 -7.58 -25.28 15.92
N ARG A 815 -6.42 -25.62 16.50
CA ARG A 815 -5.19 -25.96 15.78
C ARG A 815 -4.78 -27.37 16.19
N ALA A 816 -4.41 -28.22 15.23
CA ALA A 816 -3.85 -29.54 15.50
C ALA A 816 -2.67 -29.78 14.56
N SER A 817 -1.60 -30.40 15.05
CA SER A 817 -0.43 -30.77 14.25
C SER A 817 0.00 -32.21 14.50
N VAL A 818 0.54 -32.86 13.47
CA VAL A 818 1.12 -34.20 13.53
C VAL A 818 2.41 -34.23 12.71
N GLY A 819 3.53 -34.34 13.41
CA GLY A 819 4.84 -34.57 12.83
C GLY A 819 5.06 -36.05 12.51
N TYR A 820 5.71 -36.34 11.38
CA TYR A 820 6.04 -37.69 10.94
C TYR A 820 7.42 -37.75 10.25
N SER A 821 8.03 -38.93 10.23
CA SER A 821 9.28 -39.23 9.54
C SER A 821 9.05 -40.44 8.62
N LEU A 822 9.68 -40.42 7.44
CA LEU A 822 9.48 -41.42 6.38
C LEU A 822 10.77 -42.16 5.99
N GLN A 823 11.94 -41.67 6.41
CA GLN A 823 13.24 -42.14 5.95
C GLN A 823 13.58 -43.56 6.43
N GLN A 824 13.23 -43.88 7.68
CA GLN A 824 13.55 -45.17 8.33
C GLN A 824 12.30 -46.07 8.43
N GLY A 825 11.30 -45.80 7.59
CA GLY A 825 9.92 -46.27 7.75
C GLY A 825 8.99 -45.13 8.22
N PRO A 826 7.67 -45.27 8.05
CA PRO A 826 6.71 -44.26 8.50
C PRO A 826 6.54 -44.30 10.02
N GLU A 827 7.04 -43.28 10.71
CA GLU A 827 6.91 -43.08 12.15
C GLU A 827 6.25 -41.72 12.47
N LEU A 828 5.48 -41.64 13.56
CA LEU A 828 5.02 -40.36 14.09
C LEU A 828 6.06 -39.81 15.05
N THR A 829 6.39 -38.52 14.95
CA THR A 829 7.41 -37.88 15.79
C THR A 829 6.78 -37.11 16.95
N ASN A 830 5.71 -36.35 16.67
CA ASN A 830 4.92 -35.63 17.66
C ASN A 830 3.44 -35.53 17.21
N ALA A 831 2.57 -35.18 18.16
CA ALA A 831 1.23 -34.69 17.90
C ALA A 831 0.90 -33.57 18.89
N SER A 832 0.16 -32.56 18.45
CA SER A 832 -0.36 -31.50 19.32
C SER A 832 -1.78 -31.09 18.95
N ALA A 833 -2.52 -30.60 19.94
CA ALA A 833 -3.84 -30.00 19.75
C ALA A 833 -3.98 -28.79 20.68
N GLN A 834 -4.45 -27.67 20.13
CA GLN A 834 -4.72 -26.43 20.83
C GLN A 834 -6.16 -25.99 20.54
N VAL A 835 -6.87 -25.60 21.59
CA VAL A 835 -8.18 -24.94 21.51
C VAL A 835 -8.03 -23.56 22.11
N ALA A 836 -8.34 -22.51 21.35
CA ALA A 836 -8.42 -21.14 21.82
C ALA A 836 -9.87 -20.64 21.72
N TYR A 837 -10.33 -19.93 22.75
CA TYR A 837 -11.68 -19.43 22.88
C TYR A 837 -11.65 -17.92 23.16
N GLN A 838 -12.19 -17.16 22.21
CA GLN A 838 -12.39 -15.72 22.29
C GLN A 838 -13.66 -15.47 23.14
N VAL A 839 -13.47 -15.09 24.40
CA VAL A 839 -14.57 -14.87 25.37
C VAL A 839 -15.32 -13.57 25.05
N ASP A 840 -14.56 -12.54 24.68
CA ASP A 840 -15.00 -11.25 24.17
C ASP A 840 -13.88 -10.68 23.26
N ASP A 841 -14.10 -9.55 22.58
CA ASP A 841 -13.13 -8.97 21.62
C ASP A 841 -11.76 -8.60 22.23
N ARG A 842 -11.61 -8.67 23.56
CA ARG A 842 -10.40 -8.30 24.31
C ARG A 842 -9.82 -9.45 25.16
N THR A 843 -10.51 -10.60 25.23
CA THR A 843 -10.19 -11.69 26.15
C THR A 843 -10.08 -13.02 25.40
N LEU A 844 -8.88 -13.61 25.37
CA LEU A 844 -8.60 -14.91 24.78
C LEU A 844 -8.15 -15.89 25.86
N VAL A 845 -8.67 -17.11 25.83
CA VAL A 845 -8.20 -18.22 26.69
C VAL A 845 -7.82 -19.38 25.78
N SER A 846 -6.65 -19.99 25.98
CA SER A 846 -6.23 -21.17 25.21
C SER A 846 -5.78 -22.32 26.11
N GLY A 847 -6.03 -23.55 25.65
CA GLY A 847 -5.50 -24.78 26.23
C GLY A 847 -4.83 -25.59 25.13
N GLN A 848 -3.67 -26.16 25.41
CA GLN A 848 -2.90 -27.00 24.50
C GLN A 848 -2.47 -28.31 25.16
N ALA A 849 -2.44 -29.38 24.39
CA ALA A 849 -1.85 -30.65 24.77
C ALA A 849 -0.88 -31.10 23.67
N PHE A 850 0.25 -31.68 24.07
CA PHE A 850 1.24 -32.22 23.15
C PHE A 850 1.75 -33.60 23.60
N TYR A 851 2.16 -34.41 22.63
CA TYR A 851 2.77 -35.71 22.86
C TYR A 851 3.95 -35.93 21.91
N GLY A 852 5.12 -36.26 22.46
CA GLY A 852 6.31 -36.67 21.72
C GLY A 852 6.43 -38.19 21.70
N PHE A 853 6.19 -38.82 20.55
CA PHE A 853 6.17 -40.29 20.45
C PHE A 853 7.53 -40.94 20.75
N LYS A 854 8.63 -40.27 20.36
CA LYS A 854 10.00 -40.77 20.59
C LYS A 854 10.49 -40.60 22.04
N THR A 855 10.02 -39.56 22.74
CA THR A 855 10.39 -39.29 24.15
C THR A 855 9.41 -39.89 25.14
N GLY A 856 8.19 -40.22 24.71
CA GLY A 856 7.06 -40.54 25.58
C GLY A 856 6.56 -39.34 26.38
N GLU A 857 7.01 -38.12 26.07
CA GLU A 857 6.64 -36.90 26.80
C GLU A 857 5.21 -36.51 26.46
N PHE A 858 4.35 -36.44 27.46
CA PHE A 858 3.05 -35.79 27.40
C PHE A 858 3.15 -34.46 28.13
N GLY A 859 2.52 -33.42 27.59
CA GLY A 859 2.46 -32.13 28.25
C GLY A 859 1.15 -31.41 28.00
N PHE A 860 0.82 -30.53 28.93
CA PHE A 860 -0.35 -29.66 28.88
C PHE A 860 0.07 -28.22 29.12
N GLY A 861 -0.59 -27.28 28.47
CA GLY A 861 -0.44 -25.86 28.72
C GLY A 861 -1.76 -25.12 28.66
N ALA A 862 -1.84 -24.00 29.37
CA ALA A 862 -2.95 -23.07 29.34
C ALA A 862 -2.42 -21.63 29.31
N SER A 863 -3.09 -20.76 28.57
CA SER A 863 -2.85 -19.32 28.61
C SER A 863 -4.16 -18.55 28.70
N ALA A 864 -4.13 -17.40 29.37
CA ALA A 864 -5.27 -16.51 29.50
C ALA A 864 -4.83 -15.05 29.38
N VAL A 865 -5.61 -14.28 28.63
CA VAL A 865 -5.23 -12.98 28.04
C VAL A 865 -6.33 -11.98 28.32
N ARG A 866 -5.96 -10.74 28.66
CA ARG A 866 -6.89 -9.63 28.55
C ARG A 866 -6.22 -8.32 28.14
N GLU A 867 -6.73 -7.70 27.09
CA GLU A 867 -6.42 -6.33 26.70
C GLU A 867 -7.36 -5.36 27.42
N PHE A 868 -6.80 -4.47 28.23
CA PHE A 868 -7.49 -3.32 28.83
C PHE A 868 -7.10 -2.06 28.07
N ASP A 869 -7.88 -0.98 28.17
CA ASP A 869 -7.67 0.26 27.41
C ASP A 869 -6.30 0.95 27.65
N ARG A 870 -5.54 0.50 28.67
CA ARG A 870 -4.26 1.09 29.10
C ARG A 870 -3.10 0.10 29.25
N PHE A 871 -3.38 -1.20 29.23
CA PHE A 871 -2.38 -2.26 29.46
C PHE A 871 -2.91 -3.64 29.03
N THR A 872 -2.02 -4.59 28.80
CA THR A 872 -2.34 -6.00 28.57
C THR A 872 -1.87 -6.84 29.75
N LEU A 873 -2.67 -7.82 30.15
CA LEU A 873 -2.39 -8.75 31.25
C LEU A 873 -2.51 -10.19 30.75
N ALA A 874 -1.61 -11.06 31.20
CA ALA A 874 -1.77 -12.49 30.95
C ALA A 874 -1.08 -13.40 31.93
N VAL A 875 -1.53 -14.65 31.89
CA VAL A 875 -0.99 -15.78 32.61
C VAL A 875 -0.75 -16.91 31.60
N ASP A 876 0.47 -17.42 31.60
CA ASP A 876 0.90 -18.58 30.83
C ASP A 876 1.31 -19.70 31.80
N GLY A 877 0.94 -20.95 31.52
CA GLY A 877 1.37 -22.10 32.30
C GLY A 877 1.53 -23.34 31.45
N ASN A 878 2.61 -24.10 31.65
CA ASN A 878 2.83 -25.38 31.00
C ASN A 878 3.49 -26.40 31.94
N TYR A 879 3.14 -27.67 31.74
CA TYR A 879 3.65 -28.80 32.50
C TYR A 879 3.96 -29.98 31.57
N ALA A 880 5.18 -30.53 31.70
CA ALA A 880 5.67 -31.69 30.98
C ALA A 880 5.82 -32.85 31.99
N PHE A 881 5.04 -33.92 31.82
CA PHE A 881 4.77 -34.88 32.90
C PHE A 881 5.93 -35.83 33.19
N GLN A 882 6.70 -36.22 32.17
CA GLN A 882 7.78 -37.21 32.26
C GLN A 882 9.06 -36.53 32.75
N GLN A 883 9.36 -35.33 32.23
CA GLN A 883 10.40 -34.45 32.76
C GLN A 883 10.07 -33.85 34.13
N LYS A 884 8.80 -33.87 34.55
CA LYS A 884 8.26 -33.15 35.72
C LYS A 884 8.56 -31.64 35.69
N ALA A 885 8.77 -31.10 34.50
CA ALA A 885 9.14 -29.71 34.28
C ALA A 885 7.89 -28.84 34.19
N TYR A 886 7.93 -27.70 34.86
CA TYR A 886 6.89 -26.67 34.80
C TYR A 886 7.48 -25.33 34.35
N SER A 887 6.62 -24.50 33.78
CA SER A 887 6.85 -23.05 33.67
C SER A 887 5.52 -22.33 33.85
N ILE A 888 5.55 -21.25 34.62
CA ILE A 888 4.42 -20.34 34.84
C ILE A 888 4.94 -18.92 34.66
N ALA A 889 4.22 -18.09 33.92
CA ALA A 889 4.52 -16.68 33.75
C ALA A 889 3.28 -15.80 33.98
N LEU A 890 3.46 -14.70 34.70
CA LEU A 890 2.53 -13.57 34.76
C LEU A 890 3.18 -12.40 34.02
N ARG A 891 2.47 -11.78 33.08
CA ARG A 891 3.00 -10.71 32.23
C ARG A 891 2.07 -9.51 32.20
N ILE A 892 2.65 -8.31 32.32
CA ILE A 892 1.96 -7.02 32.21
C ILE A 892 2.72 -6.18 31.17
N GLY A 893 2.03 -5.75 30.11
CA GLY A 893 2.56 -4.89 29.07
C GLY A 893 1.78 -3.59 28.96
N PHE A 894 2.46 -2.45 28.88
CA PHE A 894 1.82 -1.15 28.65
C PHE A 894 2.75 -0.20 27.91
N SER A 895 2.18 0.76 27.21
CA SER A 895 2.89 1.92 26.70
C SER A 895 2.51 3.16 27.47
N PHE A 896 3.43 4.12 27.55
CA PHE A 896 3.15 5.46 28.03
C PHE A 896 3.80 6.51 27.13
N GLY A 897 3.21 7.69 27.14
CA GLY A 897 3.66 8.80 26.30
C GLY A 897 3.00 10.11 26.71
N ARG A 898 3.32 11.16 25.95
CA ARG A 898 2.70 12.47 26.07
C ARG A 898 2.15 12.92 24.73
N ASP A 899 0.85 13.19 24.67
CA ASP A 899 0.22 13.74 23.47
C ASP A 899 0.68 15.18 23.25
N PRO A 900 1.21 15.56 22.07
CA PRO A 900 1.63 16.92 21.77
C PRO A 900 0.48 17.95 21.74
N LEU A 901 -0.75 17.55 21.39
CA LEU A 901 -1.92 18.45 21.30
C LEU A 901 -2.48 18.75 22.69
N THR A 902 -3.00 17.74 23.40
CA THR A 902 -3.56 17.95 24.76
C THR A 902 -2.49 18.24 25.81
N ARG A 903 -1.21 17.96 25.53
CA ARG A 903 -0.09 17.95 26.48
C ARG A 903 -0.29 17.01 27.67
N SER A 904 -1.28 16.12 27.62
CA SER A 904 -1.58 15.14 28.66
C SER A 904 -0.65 13.92 28.56
N ALA A 905 -0.41 13.25 29.69
CA ALA A 905 0.23 11.95 29.70
C ALA A 905 -0.83 10.87 29.52
N PHE A 906 -0.57 9.88 28.67
CA PHE A 906 -1.48 8.76 28.41
C PHE A 906 -0.81 7.41 28.67
N PHE A 907 -1.65 6.41 28.90
CA PHE A 907 -1.29 5.00 28.90
C PHE A 907 -2.09 4.28 27.82
N ALA A 908 -1.47 3.33 27.14
CA ALA A 908 -2.07 2.56 26.04
C ALA A 908 -1.56 1.11 26.04
N PRO A 909 -2.20 0.19 25.32
CA PRO A 909 -1.64 -1.13 25.05
C PRO A 909 -0.24 -1.04 24.36
N PRO A 910 0.63 -2.04 24.56
CA PRO A 910 2.02 -2.05 24.09
C PRO A 910 2.15 -1.94 22.55
N GLY A 911 3.28 -1.42 22.09
CA GLY A 911 3.64 -1.30 20.67
C GLY A 911 3.59 0.13 20.10
N GLN A 912 3.58 1.14 20.98
CA GLN A 912 3.57 2.55 20.59
C GLN A 912 4.97 3.02 20.17
N ALA A 913 6.01 2.70 20.96
CA ALA A 913 7.37 3.19 20.79
C ALA A 913 8.03 2.79 19.46
N SER A 914 7.66 1.64 18.89
CA SER A 914 8.18 1.17 17.60
C SER A 914 7.46 1.73 16.37
N SER A 915 6.45 2.59 16.57
CA SER A 915 5.55 3.08 15.52
C SER A 915 5.38 4.60 15.55
N GLY A 916 4.98 5.19 14.43
CA GLY A 916 4.44 6.53 14.40
C GLY A 916 2.95 6.56 14.77
N ALA A 917 2.51 7.73 15.21
CA ALA A 917 1.12 8.02 15.52
C ALA A 917 0.72 9.38 14.93
N VAL A 918 -0.58 9.63 14.86
CA VAL A 918 -1.18 10.94 14.55
C VAL A 918 -1.97 11.38 15.76
N SER A 919 -1.76 12.61 16.20
CA SER A 919 -2.69 13.34 17.05
C SER A 919 -3.28 14.44 16.17
N LEU A 920 -4.59 14.45 15.98
CA LEU A 920 -5.27 15.37 15.08
C LEU A 920 -6.41 16.12 15.76
N ARG A 921 -6.78 17.25 15.16
CA ARG A 921 -7.93 18.06 15.54
C ARG A 921 -8.80 18.36 14.33
N ALA A 922 -10.05 17.90 14.34
CA ALA A 922 -11.05 18.26 13.34
C ALA A 922 -11.88 19.46 13.81
N PHE A 923 -12.13 20.39 12.90
CA PHE A 923 -12.86 21.62 13.20
C PHE A 923 -13.56 22.15 11.95
N GLN A 924 -14.67 22.87 12.17
CA GLN A 924 -15.26 23.75 11.17
C GLN A 924 -14.38 25.01 11.09
N ASP A 925 -13.70 25.16 9.98
CA ASP A 925 -12.87 26.31 9.60
C ASP A 925 -13.79 27.43 9.09
N LYS A 926 -13.93 28.50 9.88
CA LYS A 926 -14.88 29.58 9.60
C LYS A 926 -14.28 30.79 8.90
N ASP A 927 -12.97 31.00 9.02
CA ASP A 927 -12.28 32.08 8.30
C ASP A 927 -11.55 31.58 7.04
N GLY A 928 -11.50 30.26 6.82
CA GLY A 928 -10.92 29.62 5.65
C GLY A 928 -9.40 29.56 5.67
N ASN A 929 -8.77 29.75 6.84
CA ASN A 929 -7.32 29.83 6.96
C ASN A 929 -6.63 28.44 7.03
N GLY A 930 -7.39 27.36 7.26
CA GLY A 930 -6.89 25.98 7.34
C GLY A 930 -6.26 25.57 8.67
N THR A 931 -6.27 26.43 9.69
CA THR A 931 -5.67 26.21 11.02
C THR A 931 -6.62 26.63 12.14
N PHE A 932 -6.66 25.88 13.23
CA PHE A 932 -7.66 26.11 14.28
C PHE A 932 -7.37 27.39 15.10
N GLY A 933 -8.23 28.39 14.94
CA GLY A 933 -8.23 29.68 15.61
C GLY A 933 -9.35 29.84 16.66
N ALA A 934 -9.53 31.08 17.13
CA ALA A 934 -10.52 31.41 18.17
C ALA A 934 -11.97 31.56 17.66
N GLY A 935 -12.18 31.58 16.34
CA GLY A 935 -13.50 31.62 15.70
C GLY A 935 -14.06 30.24 15.33
N ASP A 936 -13.22 29.21 15.32
CA ASP A 936 -13.54 27.89 14.78
C ASP A 936 -14.29 27.00 15.77
N VAL A 937 -15.02 26.02 15.23
CA VAL A 937 -15.84 25.09 16.03
C VAL A 937 -15.23 23.69 15.99
N PRO A 938 -14.81 23.10 17.12
CA PRO A 938 -14.31 21.73 17.14
C PRO A 938 -15.41 20.73 16.74
N LEU A 939 -15.08 19.76 15.88
CA LEU A 939 -16.02 18.78 15.37
C LEU A 939 -15.92 17.46 16.13
N LYS A 940 -16.94 17.18 16.95
CA LYS A 940 -17.11 15.92 17.69
C LYS A 940 -17.65 14.81 16.78
N ASP A 941 -17.34 13.56 17.14
CA ASP A 941 -17.82 12.32 16.50
C ASP A 941 -17.38 12.08 15.05
N ALA A 942 -16.51 12.94 14.49
CA ALA A 942 -15.90 12.74 13.18
C ALA A 942 -14.94 11.55 13.21
N VAL A 943 -15.10 10.64 12.25
CA VAL A 943 -14.35 9.38 12.14
C VAL A 943 -13.22 9.53 11.14
N PHE A 944 -12.00 9.26 11.62
CA PHE A 944 -10.80 9.16 10.82
C PHE A 944 -10.34 7.71 10.69
N SER A 945 -9.72 7.37 9.57
CA SER A 945 -9.22 6.04 9.27
C SER A 945 -7.82 6.07 8.65
N VAL A 946 -7.01 5.07 8.99
CA VAL A 946 -5.75 4.71 8.33
C VAL A 946 -5.70 3.19 8.24
N PHE A 947 -5.70 2.65 7.01
CA PHE A 947 -5.87 1.21 6.75
C PHE A 947 -7.12 0.63 7.44
N ASN A 948 -6.94 -0.18 8.48
CA ASN A 948 -8.02 -0.79 9.27
C ASN A 948 -8.16 -0.16 10.68
N THR A 949 -7.38 0.88 10.99
CA THR A 949 -7.42 1.58 12.28
C THR A 949 -8.31 2.80 12.14
N THR A 950 -9.33 2.92 12.99
CA THR A 950 -10.21 4.09 13.07
C THR A 950 -10.03 4.84 14.39
N ALA A 951 -10.26 6.14 14.38
CA ALA A 951 -10.37 6.98 15.58
C ALA A 951 -11.52 7.98 15.41
N THR A 952 -12.23 8.26 16.50
CA THR A 952 -13.37 9.19 16.53
C THR A 952 -12.99 10.41 17.36
N THR A 953 -13.36 11.61 16.92
CA THR A 953 -13.03 12.85 17.63
C THR A 953 -13.89 13.07 18.88
N ASP A 954 -13.24 13.58 19.93
CA ASP A 954 -13.89 13.95 21.18
C ASP A 954 -14.62 15.31 21.11
N ALA A 955 -15.15 15.78 22.23
CA ALA A 955 -15.85 17.06 22.32
C ALA A 955 -14.97 18.31 22.11
N GLN A 956 -13.65 18.15 21.96
CA GLN A 956 -12.69 19.19 21.58
C GLN A 956 -12.20 18.99 20.13
N GLY A 957 -12.82 18.08 19.38
CA GLY A 957 -12.44 17.74 18.02
C GLY A 957 -11.18 16.88 17.92
N LEU A 958 -10.68 16.35 19.04
CA LEU A 958 -9.38 15.68 19.10
C LEU A 958 -9.52 14.16 18.89
N ALA A 959 -8.65 13.58 18.06
CA ALA A 959 -8.53 12.14 17.88
C ALA A 959 -7.06 11.70 17.80
N GLN A 960 -6.79 10.45 18.17
CA GLN A 960 -5.46 9.85 18.08
C GLN A 960 -5.51 8.52 17.32
N LEU A 961 -4.68 8.41 16.29
CA LEU A 961 -4.46 7.19 15.52
C LEU A 961 -3.05 6.67 15.82
N THR A 962 -2.94 5.45 16.32
CA THR A 962 -1.66 4.86 16.77
C THR A 962 -1.28 3.63 15.94
N ARG A 963 -0.03 3.17 16.09
CA ARG A 963 0.50 1.96 15.42
C ARG A 963 0.51 2.05 13.89
N LEU A 964 0.86 3.23 13.35
CA LEU A 964 0.82 3.52 11.91
C LEU A 964 2.04 3.01 11.11
N GLY A 965 2.89 2.17 11.71
CA GLY A 965 4.15 1.72 11.12
C GLY A 965 5.30 2.73 11.27
N ASN A 966 6.35 2.57 10.48
CA ASN A 966 7.56 3.42 10.52
C ASN A 966 8.21 3.50 9.12
N GLY A 967 8.32 4.69 8.55
CA GLY A 967 9.06 4.99 7.32
C GLY A 967 8.34 4.79 5.98
N ASN A 968 7.17 4.14 5.94
CA ASN A 968 6.33 4.05 4.74
C ASN A 968 5.23 5.13 4.75
N PRO A 969 4.91 5.79 3.63
CA PRO A 969 3.77 6.71 3.56
C PRO A 969 2.43 6.03 3.91
N VAL A 970 1.57 6.77 4.62
CA VAL A 970 0.20 6.36 4.95
C VAL A 970 -0.76 7.53 4.73
N ALA A 971 -1.98 7.24 4.28
CA ALA A 971 -3.03 8.25 4.12
C ALA A 971 -3.96 8.24 5.34
N VAL A 972 -4.08 9.38 6.02
CA VAL A 972 -5.12 9.66 7.02
C VAL A 972 -6.34 10.18 6.28
N GLN A 973 -7.48 9.52 6.41
CA GLN A 973 -8.71 9.86 5.70
C GLN A 973 -9.85 10.13 6.69
N ILE A 974 -10.70 11.10 6.39
CA ILE A 974 -11.94 11.35 7.13
C ILE A 974 -13.11 10.68 6.42
N ASP A 975 -14.06 10.12 7.18
CA ASP A 975 -15.34 9.66 6.65
C ASP A 975 -16.34 10.84 6.60
N PRO A 976 -16.73 11.36 5.42
CA PRO A 976 -17.66 12.48 5.32
C PRO A 976 -19.04 12.17 5.91
N SER A 977 -19.45 10.90 5.98
CA SER A 977 -20.74 10.50 6.56
C SER A 977 -20.79 10.56 8.09
N SER A 978 -19.63 10.76 8.73
CA SER A 978 -19.50 10.97 10.18
C SER A 978 -19.57 12.44 10.61
N LEU A 979 -19.63 13.39 9.66
CA LEU A 979 -19.77 14.81 9.97
C LEU A 979 -21.17 15.11 10.52
N PRO A 980 -21.32 16.07 11.45
CA PRO A 980 -22.58 16.32 12.14
C PRO A 980 -23.65 17.01 11.27
N ASP A 981 -23.28 17.49 10.08
CA ASP A 981 -24.16 18.14 9.11
C ASP A 981 -23.77 17.70 7.69
N ILE A 982 -24.76 17.48 6.82
CA ILE A 982 -24.58 17.13 5.41
C ILE A 982 -23.99 18.29 4.58
N LEU A 983 -24.16 19.53 5.05
CA LEU A 983 -23.54 20.70 4.45
C LEU A 983 -22.07 20.87 4.85
N LEU A 984 -21.51 20.04 5.72
CA LEU A 984 -20.07 20.09 6.02
C LEU A 984 -19.28 19.15 5.09
N ALA A 985 -18.19 19.68 4.52
CA ALA A 985 -17.29 18.90 3.69
C ALA A 985 -15.82 19.16 4.05
N PRO A 986 -14.97 18.12 4.06
CA PRO A 986 -13.56 18.30 4.34
C PRO A 986 -12.85 19.01 3.17
N VAL A 987 -11.91 19.91 3.49
CA VAL A 987 -11.14 20.64 2.48
C VAL A 987 -10.39 19.65 1.56
N SER A 988 -9.72 18.67 2.17
CA SER A 988 -9.23 17.44 1.51
C SER A 988 -9.84 16.22 2.19
N ARG A 989 -10.22 15.18 1.44
CA ARG A 989 -10.72 13.90 2.02
C ARG A 989 -9.63 13.10 2.74
N GLY A 990 -8.36 13.45 2.57
CA GLY A 990 -7.24 12.83 3.28
C GLY A 990 -5.91 13.55 3.11
N VAL A 991 -4.93 13.15 3.92
CA VAL A 991 -3.57 13.70 3.99
C VAL A 991 -2.57 12.55 4.02
N GLU A 992 -1.54 12.60 3.19
CA GLU A 992 -0.43 11.63 3.26
C GLU A 992 0.61 12.10 4.29
N ILE A 993 1.10 11.17 5.11
CA ILE A 993 2.20 11.41 6.04
C ILE A 993 3.18 10.23 6.00
N VAL A 994 4.42 10.46 6.45
CA VAL A 994 5.38 9.39 6.73
C VAL A 994 5.49 9.21 8.26
N PRO A 995 4.90 8.16 8.86
CA PRO A 995 4.99 7.90 10.30
C PRO A 995 6.42 7.56 10.72
N ARG A 996 6.88 8.10 11.85
CA ARG A 996 8.23 7.88 12.38
C ARG A 996 8.14 7.28 13.79
N ALA A 997 8.94 6.25 14.07
CA ALA A 997 8.88 5.53 15.34
C ALA A 997 9.02 6.45 16.56
N GLY A 998 8.06 6.35 17.48
CA GLY A 998 8.00 7.16 18.69
C GLY A 998 7.56 8.60 18.51
N ARG A 999 7.12 8.99 17.30
CA ARG A 999 6.73 10.36 16.97
C ARG A 999 5.25 10.46 16.64
N PHE A 1000 4.58 11.43 17.28
CA PHE A 1000 3.31 11.95 16.81
C PHE A 1000 3.52 12.94 15.67
N HIS A 1001 2.89 12.69 14.53
CA HIS A 1001 2.49 13.73 13.61
C HIS A 1001 1.34 14.54 14.23
N VAL A 1002 1.35 15.86 14.02
CA VAL A 1002 0.31 16.77 14.51
C VAL A 1002 -0.32 17.46 13.32
N MET A 1003 -1.62 17.28 13.13
CA MET A 1003 -2.37 17.91 12.05
C MET A 1003 -3.66 18.54 12.55
N ASP A 1004 -3.92 19.75 12.05
CA ASP A 1004 -5.22 20.39 12.09
C ASP A 1004 -5.94 19.99 10.78
N PHE A 1005 -7.17 19.51 10.88
CA PHE A 1005 -7.93 18.96 9.76
C PHE A 1005 -9.18 19.82 9.51
N PRO A 1006 -9.11 20.81 8.61
CA PRO A 1006 -10.20 21.74 8.36
C PRO A 1006 -11.34 21.11 7.58
N VAL A 1007 -12.55 21.36 8.06
CA VAL A 1007 -13.83 21.07 7.41
C VAL A 1007 -14.51 22.41 7.18
N VAL A 1008 -15.07 22.62 5.99
CA VAL A 1008 -15.75 23.86 5.61
C VAL A 1008 -17.22 23.57 5.36
N ALA A 1009 -18.06 24.59 5.50
CA ALA A 1009 -19.43 24.47 5.04
C ALA A 1009 -19.48 24.64 3.51
N LEU A 1010 -20.32 23.81 2.91
CA LEU A 1010 -20.71 23.89 1.51
C LEU A 1010 -21.73 25.01 1.34
N SER A 1011 -21.73 25.58 0.14
CA SER A 1011 -22.68 26.61 -0.27
C SER A 1011 -23.44 26.17 -1.50
N GLU A 1012 -24.55 26.86 -1.75
CA GLU A 1012 -25.40 26.68 -2.91
C GLU A 1012 -25.35 27.97 -3.74
N ILE A 1013 -25.24 27.85 -5.06
CA ILE A 1013 -25.35 28.99 -5.99
C ILE A 1013 -26.62 28.82 -6.82
N GLU A 1014 -27.53 29.77 -6.73
CA GLU A 1014 -28.72 29.89 -7.55
C GLU A 1014 -28.64 31.13 -8.45
N GLY A 1015 -29.43 31.19 -9.51
CA GLY A 1015 -29.54 32.40 -10.33
C GLY A 1015 -30.30 32.18 -11.62
N THR A 1016 -30.45 33.24 -12.40
CA THR A 1016 -31.17 33.24 -13.68
C THR A 1016 -30.27 33.75 -14.81
N ILE A 1017 -30.24 33.00 -15.93
CA ILE A 1017 -29.59 33.41 -17.17
C ILE A 1017 -30.62 34.05 -18.10
N THR A 1018 -30.42 35.32 -18.45
CA THR A 1018 -31.32 36.09 -19.32
C THR A 1018 -30.64 36.53 -20.62
N PHE A 1019 -31.43 36.74 -21.68
CA PHE A 1019 -30.91 37.21 -22.98
C PHE A 1019 -31.04 38.72 -23.14
N ALA A 1020 -29.94 39.40 -23.50
CA ALA A 1020 -29.93 40.83 -23.79
C ALA A 1020 -30.61 41.16 -25.13
N GLY A 1021 -31.54 42.13 -25.13
CA GLY A 1021 -32.06 42.74 -26.37
C GLY A 1021 -33.53 42.51 -26.71
N THR A 1022 -34.39 42.21 -25.73
CA THR A 1022 -35.86 42.23 -25.91
C THR A 1022 -36.52 43.03 -24.77
N ASP A 1023 -37.65 43.70 -25.04
CA ASP A 1023 -38.35 44.60 -24.08
C ASP A 1023 -38.92 43.90 -22.82
N SER A 1024 -38.73 42.58 -22.72
CA SER A 1024 -38.91 41.79 -21.50
C SER A 1024 -37.76 40.79 -21.40
N ALA A 1025 -37.14 40.67 -20.23
CA ALA A 1025 -35.97 39.81 -20.04
C ALA A 1025 -36.38 38.32 -20.13
N ARG A 1026 -36.21 37.71 -21.31
CA ARG A 1026 -36.44 36.27 -21.51
C ARG A 1026 -35.29 35.45 -20.92
N GLY A 1027 -35.62 34.55 -20.01
CA GLY A 1027 -34.69 33.57 -19.48
C GLY A 1027 -34.36 32.46 -20.48
N VAL A 1028 -33.13 31.93 -20.46
CA VAL A 1028 -32.62 31.03 -21.50
C VAL A 1028 -32.35 29.62 -20.95
N SER A 1029 -33.21 28.69 -21.35
CA SER A 1029 -33.19 27.28 -20.90
C SER A 1029 -32.23 26.39 -21.70
N GLY A 1030 -31.73 25.33 -21.06
CA GLY A 1030 -30.92 24.29 -21.67
C GLY A 1030 -29.44 24.64 -21.88
N LEU A 1031 -28.97 25.78 -21.38
CA LEU A 1031 -27.55 26.19 -21.40
C LEU A 1031 -26.77 25.41 -20.35
N ARG A 1032 -25.60 24.88 -20.73
CA ARG A 1032 -24.65 24.26 -19.83
C ARG A 1032 -23.73 25.32 -19.25
N LEU A 1033 -23.75 25.44 -17.94
CA LEU A 1033 -22.95 26.38 -17.17
C LEU A 1033 -21.78 25.65 -16.51
N LEU A 1034 -20.61 26.29 -16.52
CA LEU A 1034 -19.41 25.83 -15.86
C LEU A 1034 -19.06 26.85 -14.76
N LEU A 1035 -18.91 26.39 -13.53
CA LEU A 1035 -18.37 27.19 -12.44
C LEU A 1035 -16.86 26.98 -12.44
N LEU A 1036 -16.11 28.01 -12.81
CA LEU A 1036 -14.65 27.97 -12.89
C LEU A 1036 -14.04 28.56 -11.61
N ASP A 1037 -13.01 27.92 -11.07
CA ASP A 1037 -12.21 28.49 -9.98
C ASP A 1037 -11.22 29.56 -10.49
N LYS A 1038 -10.41 30.10 -9.58
CA LYS A 1038 -9.38 31.11 -9.87
C LYS A 1038 -8.22 30.58 -10.75
N GLU A 1039 -8.00 29.26 -10.79
CA GLU A 1039 -7.06 28.59 -11.69
C GLU A 1039 -7.67 28.33 -13.08
N GLY A 1040 -8.99 28.50 -13.25
CA GLY A 1040 -9.74 28.22 -14.46
C GLY A 1040 -10.15 26.75 -14.61
N ALA A 1041 -10.02 25.94 -13.55
CA ALA A 1041 -10.50 24.57 -13.54
C ALA A 1041 -12.02 24.54 -13.22
N ILE A 1042 -12.71 23.52 -13.71
CA ILE A 1042 -14.16 23.36 -13.52
C ILE A 1042 -14.42 22.83 -12.11
N ALA A 1043 -14.89 23.71 -11.22
CA ALA A 1043 -15.27 23.38 -9.86
C ALA A 1043 -16.64 22.68 -9.80
N ALA A 1044 -17.58 23.08 -10.67
CA ALA A 1044 -18.89 22.46 -10.83
C ALA A 1044 -19.45 22.72 -12.24
N SER A 1045 -20.50 21.98 -12.63
CA SER A 1045 -21.27 22.28 -13.84
C SER A 1045 -22.75 21.99 -13.64
N THR A 1046 -23.62 22.80 -14.22
CA THR A 1046 -25.08 22.64 -14.16
C THR A 1046 -25.72 22.97 -15.51
N ARG A 1047 -27.04 22.86 -15.62
CA ARG A 1047 -27.81 23.23 -16.82
C ARG A 1047 -28.98 24.15 -16.44
N THR A 1048 -29.25 25.17 -17.25
CA THR A 1048 -30.41 26.06 -17.00
C THR A 1048 -31.73 25.35 -17.29
N GLU A 1049 -32.71 25.54 -16.41
CA GLU A 1049 -34.06 24.99 -16.49
C GLU A 1049 -35.04 25.92 -17.25
N ARG A 1050 -36.33 25.57 -17.25
CA ARG A 1050 -37.42 26.37 -17.82
C ARG A 1050 -37.42 27.78 -17.21
N GLY A 1051 -37.29 28.81 -18.05
CA GLY A 1051 -37.22 30.21 -17.58
C GLY A 1051 -35.81 30.69 -17.22
N GLY A 1052 -34.77 29.90 -17.49
CA GLY A 1052 -33.36 30.32 -17.38
C GLY A 1052 -32.74 30.20 -15.99
N THR A 1053 -33.50 29.72 -15.00
CA THR A 1053 -32.99 29.44 -13.66
C THR A 1053 -31.93 28.34 -13.66
N TYR A 1054 -31.01 28.36 -12.71
CA TYR A 1054 -30.05 27.29 -12.47
C TYR A 1054 -29.72 27.16 -10.99
N PHE A 1055 -29.23 25.99 -10.61
CA PHE A 1055 -28.81 25.67 -9.25
C PHE A 1055 -27.50 24.87 -9.27
N ILE A 1056 -26.60 25.16 -8.33
CA ILE A 1056 -25.32 24.48 -8.13
C ILE A 1056 -25.17 24.18 -6.64
N GLU A 1057 -25.30 22.90 -6.30
CA GLU A 1057 -25.10 22.40 -4.94
C GLU A 1057 -23.60 22.17 -4.63
N GLN A 1058 -23.30 22.02 -3.33
CA GLN A 1058 -21.99 21.54 -2.83
C GLN A 1058 -20.78 22.37 -3.26
N VAL A 1059 -20.95 23.69 -3.41
CA VAL A 1059 -19.88 24.61 -3.76
C VAL A 1059 -18.98 24.84 -2.55
N LYS A 1060 -17.68 24.54 -2.69
CA LYS A 1060 -16.68 24.83 -1.67
C LYS A 1060 -16.39 26.34 -1.59
N PRO A 1061 -15.89 26.85 -0.45
CA PRO A 1061 -15.50 28.26 -0.32
C PRO A 1061 -14.41 28.66 -1.32
N GLY A 1062 -14.49 29.88 -1.85
CA GLY A 1062 -13.57 30.37 -2.88
C GLY A 1062 -14.17 31.46 -3.76
N THR A 1063 -13.37 31.96 -4.70
CA THR A 1063 -13.82 32.89 -5.75
C THR A 1063 -13.99 32.12 -7.05
N PHE A 1064 -15.17 32.24 -7.65
CA PHE A 1064 -15.54 31.53 -8.86
C PHE A 1064 -16.01 32.48 -9.96
N LYS A 1065 -15.77 32.11 -11.23
CA LYS A 1065 -16.36 32.74 -12.42
C LYS A 1065 -17.33 31.77 -13.07
N LEU A 1066 -18.58 32.17 -13.27
CA LEU A 1066 -19.51 31.43 -14.10
C LEU A 1066 -19.13 31.60 -15.58
N ALA A 1067 -19.15 30.52 -16.35
CA ALA A 1067 -18.87 30.47 -17.77
C ALA A 1067 -19.91 29.62 -18.51
N LEU A 1068 -20.10 29.88 -19.81
CA LEU A 1068 -20.83 28.98 -20.70
C LEU A 1068 -19.90 27.83 -21.13
N ASP A 1069 -20.47 26.65 -21.39
CA ASP A 1069 -19.75 25.58 -22.09
C ASP A 1069 -19.22 26.08 -23.45
N PRO A 1070 -17.90 26.00 -23.73
CA PRO A 1070 -17.31 26.59 -24.94
C PRO A 1070 -17.84 26.00 -26.25
N GLU A 1071 -18.13 24.69 -26.30
CA GLU A 1071 -18.64 24.05 -27.52
C GLU A 1071 -20.09 24.47 -27.77
N GLN A 1072 -20.92 24.54 -26.71
CA GLN A 1072 -22.29 25.02 -26.83
C GLN A 1072 -22.36 26.51 -27.19
N ALA A 1073 -21.52 27.35 -26.57
CA ALA A 1073 -21.43 28.79 -26.85
C ALA A 1073 -21.07 29.05 -28.32
N ALA A 1074 -20.05 28.37 -28.84
CA ALA A 1074 -19.63 28.47 -30.25
C ALA A 1074 -20.72 27.98 -31.22
N ARG A 1075 -21.40 26.87 -30.91
CA ARG A 1075 -22.49 26.31 -31.73
C ARG A 1075 -23.72 27.23 -31.81
N LEU A 1076 -24.01 27.97 -30.73
CA LEU A 1076 -25.18 28.87 -30.64
C LEU A 1076 -24.85 30.33 -30.96
N GLY A 1077 -23.57 30.71 -31.08
CA GLY A 1077 -23.14 32.08 -31.33
C GLY A 1077 -23.43 33.04 -30.16
N ILE A 1078 -23.36 32.53 -28.92
CA ILE A 1078 -23.70 33.27 -27.70
C ILE A 1078 -22.51 33.46 -26.78
N CYS A 1079 -22.43 34.65 -26.20
CA CYS A 1079 -21.38 35.09 -25.30
C CYS A 1079 -22.04 35.57 -24.00
N MET A 1080 -21.48 35.19 -22.85
CA MET A 1080 -21.88 35.77 -21.56
C MET A 1080 -21.19 37.12 -21.37
N ASP A 1081 -21.88 38.08 -20.76
CA ASP A 1081 -21.29 39.39 -20.48
C ASP A 1081 -20.23 39.30 -19.36
N ASP A 1082 -19.27 40.21 -19.36
CA ASP A 1082 -18.18 40.20 -18.37
C ASP A 1082 -18.70 40.65 -17.00
N GLY A 1083 -18.81 39.72 -16.05
CA GLY A 1083 -19.15 40.10 -14.66
C GLY A 1083 -19.60 39.00 -13.70
N ALA A 1084 -19.90 37.78 -14.16
CA ALA A 1084 -20.42 36.71 -13.29
C ALA A 1084 -19.35 36.06 -12.39
N ILE A 1085 -18.73 36.86 -11.51
CA ILE A 1085 -17.78 36.43 -10.48
C ILE A 1085 -18.46 36.48 -9.12
N ILE A 1086 -18.32 35.42 -8.32
CA ILE A 1086 -18.86 35.34 -6.96
C ILE A 1086 -17.82 34.85 -5.97
N ALA A 1087 -17.89 35.34 -4.73
CA ALA A 1087 -17.05 34.91 -3.62
C ALA A 1087 -17.89 34.21 -2.56
N VAL A 1088 -17.58 32.93 -2.33
CA VAL A 1088 -18.30 32.02 -1.43
C VAL A 1088 -17.55 31.92 -0.09
N SER A 1089 -18.27 32.10 1.02
CA SER A 1089 -17.73 32.16 2.39
C SER A 1089 -17.51 30.76 2.98
N PRO A 1090 -16.54 30.57 3.91
CA PRO A 1090 -16.36 29.31 4.65
C PRO A 1090 -17.51 28.91 5.58
N ASP A 1091 -18.32 29.88 6.02
CA ASP A 1091 -19.49 29.66 6.89
C ASP A 1091 -20.65 28.91 6.19
N GLY A 1092 -20.66 28.85 4.85
CA GLY A 1092 -21.75 28.27 4.06
C GLY A 1092 -22.93 29.22 3.87
N GLY A 1093 -23.70 29.02 2.80
CA GLY A 1093 -24.90 29.82 2.52
C GLY A 1093 -25.46 29.62 1.10
N ILE A 1094 -26.58 30.29 0.85
CA ILE A 1094 -27.19 30.38 -0.49
C ILE A 1094 -26.74 31.70 -1.12
N TYR A 1095 -26.25 31.63 -2.36
CA TYR A 1095 -25.67 32.72 -3.10
C TYR A 1095 -26.41 32.93 -4.42
N THR A 1096 -26.95 34.12 -4.66
CA THR A 1096 -27.62 34.45 -5.93
C THR A 1096 -26.62 35.07 -6.92
N LEU A 1097 -26.53 34.50 -8.14
CA LEU A 1097 -25.67 34.97 -9.23
C LEU A 1097 -26.44 34.98 -10.56
N ASP A 1098 -27.19 36.05 -10.81
CA ASP A 1098 -27.81 36.28 -12.12
C ASP A 1098 -26.75 36.65 -13.16
N ALA A 1099 -26.95 36.23 -14.42
CA ALA A 1099 -26.07 36.59 -15.52
C ALA A 1099 -26.84 36.85 -16.82
N VAL A 1100 -26.24 37.65 -17.69
CA VAL A 1100 -26.82 38.04 -18.98
C VAL A 1100 -25.97 37.49 -20.11
N ILE A 1101 -26.61 36.88 -21.10
CA ILE A 1101 -25.97 36.46 -22.34
C ILE A 1101 -26.45 37.31 -23.53
N ARG A 1102 -25.58 37.45 -24.52
CA ARG A 1102 -25.82 38.16 -25.78
C ARG A 1102 -25.35 37.31 -26.96
N GLN A 1103 -25.73 37.68 -28.18
CA GLN A 1103 -25.02 37.17 -29.36
C GLN A 1103 -23.56 37.64 -29.33
N CYS A 1104 -22.64 36.74 -29.66
CA CYS A 1104 -21.25 37.11 -29.97
C CYS A 1104 -21.22 37.87 -31.31
N THR A 1105 -20.47 38.97 -31.34
CA THR A 1105 -20.09 39.69 -32.57
C THR A 1105 -18.80 39.15 -33.16
#